data_AF-A0A7X5VBQ1-F1
#
_entry.id   AF-A0A7X5VBQ1-F1
#
_cell.length_a   1.000
_cell.length_b   1.000
_cell.length_c   1.000
_cell.angle_alpha   90.00
_cell.angle_beta   90.00
_cell.angle_gamma   90.00
#
_symmetry.space_group_name_H-M   'P 1'
#
loop_
_entity.id
_entity.type
_entity.pdbx_description
1 polymer ?
#
loop_
_entity_poly.entity_id
_entity_poly.type
_entity_poly.pdbx_seq_one_letter_code
_entity_poly.pdbx_strand_id
1 'polypeptide(L)'
;MRRALLVATYEYEDTGLRRLAAPERDVEALAEVLEDQAVAGFDVQVLMNKPTHEVGKAIADFFAAGERDDLMLLYFSGHGLKDDNGRLYLAMKNTARDSLRFTALSSDLVRDTVSESRPRQTVLILDCCYSGAYAAEQFAKSDSAVHTKEAFGGRGRIVLTASDSTQYAFEGTESVFTHHLVEGLRTGAADLDADGDITTEELYDYTYNAVTAEQPNQRPRQFAEVEGRTVVASNARWALPDHLAGAVNSPITEIRQTAIAPLGQLLQANNELVRRTAREQLELLRDDDSRSIAAMAQAYLDNPPPPVRPQPTTTPTPRRATGPTFSAAARASARRWRGRVSLPELDWPIVGLAAVAAVAQIVCAVIAAPRVWQTIVVAALAVAAVPVVVRLRTNASTFAAGLAGPALLATVQATGWILHEFSRSLQPLPATWYLIGSVAWVAAGVVGLLRLRRISPVRSAPHRLLLVLGAVAAILVLLILLYVDRHARVHPLWVTVLYVLTAEIAIAGPLIQLNRQFLAGWVVSGFALLFGFLRFQRDTDLPQLAAIALLAVWLVLGVATVLPLRTGRPLGLRVTAAALLAPPVLGVVGVAVVPPAPRPPLAVGLAISPDDRFLYATDTQNGRVMRFSTTTQERVGEPLEVGEFPSNLIVEPDGSRLYVANSKSNSVSVIDAASWTVVGRPIAVAPGPTTFALNTATDRLFVLSQTAATITEINTETLTTVGGPLAAGTTPTDVAVDDSGRLYVSSRDTDTVAVLDARSRQAVRSPIAVGDAPGDLISGPDGALYVVGKASYAVINTKVELSKPTKNAVPGDLKDGAVSNDGRFLCLFGRSGKEDTVQVIDTGSRKVVGSLNANLGLPARIAVSPDGQRIYLSRFFEPGIAVLDSSGPRQVGIIDTDH
;
A
#
# COMPACT_ATOMS: atom_id res chain seq x y z
N MET A 1 10.09 7.34 33.71
CA MET A 1 11.56 7.38 33.83
C MET A 1 12.17 6.70 32.61
N ARG A 2 13.45 6.94 32.31
CA ARG A 2 14.16 6.31 31.19
C ARG A 2 15.27 5.44 31.77
N ARG A 3 15.29 4.15 31.44
CA ARG A 3 16.29 3.21 31.96
C ARG A 3 16.91 2.42 30.82
N ALA A 4 18.22 2.24 30.87
CA ALA A 4 18.94 1.46 29.88
C ALA A 4 19.78 0.38 30.56
N LEU A 5 19.79 -0.82 29.98
CA LEU A 5 20.70 -1.89 30.32
C LEU A 5 21.58 -2.17 29.10
N LEU A 6 22.88 -1.94 29.23
CA LEU A 6 23.84 -2.17 28.15
C LEU A 6 24.72 -3.36 28.50
N VAL A 7 24.76 -4.35 27.61
CA VAL A 7 25.52 -5.59 27.81
C VAL A 7 26.60 -5.69 26.73
N ALA A 8 27.86 -5.72 27.14
CA ALA A 8 29.00 -5.95 26.26
C ALA A 8 29.71 -7.25 26.66
N THR A 9 29.90 -8.14 25.69
CA THR A 9 30.77 -9.32 25.88
C THR A 9 31.80 -9.35 24.78
N TYR A 10 33.06 -9.33 25.17
CA TYR A 10 34.21 -9.35 24.27
C TYR A 10 35.28 -10.34 24.70
N GLU A 11 35.26 -10.83 25.95
CA GLU A 11 36.11 -11.91 26.44
C GLU A 11 35.30 -13.20 26.65
N TYR A 12 35.86 -14.32 26.18
CA TYR A 12 35.20 -15.64 26.20
C TYR A 12 36.12 -16.72 26.76
N GLU A 13 35.57 -17.64 27.55
CA GLU A 13 36.29 -18.80 28.10
C GLU A 13 36.50 -19.90 27.04
N ASP A 14 35.59 -20.02 26.06
CA ASP A 14 35.72 -20.91 24.91
C ASP A 14 36.73 -20.32 23.90
N THR A 15 37.85 -21.02 23.72
CA THR A 15 38.97 -20.59 22.86
C THR A 15 38.60 -20.43 21.38
N GLY A 16 37.45 -20.96 20.95
CA GLY A 16 36.98 -20.83 19.58
C GLY A 16 36.03 -19.66 19.34
N LEU A 17 35.72 -18.87 20.36
CA LEU A 17 35.15 -17.54 20.21
C LEU A 17 36.28 -16.51 20.25
N ARG A 18 36.47 -15.78 19.15
CA ARG A 18 37.51 -14.75 19.07
C ARG A 18 37.14 -13.57 19.97
N ARG A 19 38.12 -13.03 20.69
CA ARG A 19 38.00 -11.76 21.42
C ARG A 19 37.64 -10.61 20.47
N LEU A 20 36.66 -9.81 20.85
CA LEU A 20 36.19 -8.65 20.09
C LEU A 20 36.81 -7.36 20.62
N ALA A 21 37.04 -6.38 19.75
CA ALA A 21 37.67 -5.10 20.13
C ALA A 21 36.67 -3.96 20.28
N ALA A 22 35.54 -4.05 19.58
CA ALA A 22 34.50 -3.02 19.53
C ALA A 22 33.56 -2.98 20.76
N PRO A 23 33.05 -4.10 21.32
CA PRO A 23 31.96 -4.06 22.30
C PRO A 23 32.24 -3.25 23.57
N GLU A 24 33.49 -3.22 24.04
CA GLU A 24 33.89 -2.42 25.19
C GLU A 24 33.68 -0.92 24.94
N ARG A 25 34.23 -0.41 23.82
CA ARG A 25 34.13 1.00 23.44
C ARG A 25 32.73 1.39 23.01
N ASP A 26 32.04 0.50 22.30
CA ASP A 26 30.68 0.72 21.82
C ASP A 26 29.72 0.99 23.00
N VAL A 27 29.82 0.19 24.06
CA VAL A 27 29.03 0.37 25.28
C VAL A 27 29.41 1.64 26.03
N GLU A 28 30.70 1.96 26.13
CA GLU A 28 31.15 3.18 26.82
C GLU A 28 30.65 4.43 26.10
N ALA A 29 30.77 4.48 24.78
CA ALA A 29 30.33 5.60 23.96
C ALA A 29 28.80 5.74 23.96
N LEU A 30 28.06 4.63 23.92
CA LEU A 30 26.61 4.66 24.00
C LEU A 30 26.11 5.04 25.40
N ALA A 31 26.75 4.55 26.46
CA ALA A 31 26.43 4.94 27.84
C ALA A 31 26.58 6.45 28.04
N GLU A 32 27.71 7.02 27.61
CA GLU A 32 27.98 8.45 27.71
C GLU A 32 26.85 9.31 27.11
N VAL A 33 26.40 8.96 25.89
CA VAL A 33 25.36 9.72 25.20
C VAL A 33 23.97 9.47 25.78
N LEU A 34 23.70 8.25 26.26
CA LEU A 34 22.42 7.93 26.87
C LEU A 34 22.25 8.57 28.27
N GLU A 35 23.31 8.67 29.06
CA GLU A 35 23.29 9.30 30.39
C GLU A 35 23.16 10.83 30.34
N ASP A 36 23.65 11.46 29.25
CA ASP A 36 23.58 12.91 29.08
C ASP A 36 22.12 13.40 29.14
N GLN A 37 21.83 14.22 30.15
CA GLN A 37 20.50 14.78 30.41
C GLN A 37 20.03 15.74 29.30
N ALA A 38 20.95 16.35 28.56
CA ALA A 38 20.62 17.21 27.44
C ALA A 38 20.24 16.41 26.18
N VAL A 39 20.73 15.18 26.06
CA VAL A 39 20.51 14.32 24.89
C VAL A 39 19.41 13.30 25.16
N ALA A 40 19.57 12.38 26.12
CA ALA A 40 18.63 11.26 26.29
C ALA A 40 18.17 11.03 27.74
N GLY A 41 19.01 11.30 28.73
CA GLY A 41 18.67 11.28 30.15
C GLY A 41 18.25 9.91 30.70
N PHE A 42 18.88 8.83 30.25
CA PHE A 42 18.68 7.48 30.78
C PHE A 42 19.46 7.23 32.07
N ASP A 43 18.87 6.47 32.98
CA ASP A 43 19.58 5.77 34.04
C ASP A 43 20.18 4.48 33.45
N VAL A 44 21.51 4.47 33.26
CA VAL A 44 22.21 3.43 32.50
C VAL A 44 22.90 2.44 33.44
N GLN A 45 22.64 1.15 33.25
CA GLN A 45 23.37 0.05 33.88
C GLN A 45 24.22 -0.66 32.81
N VAL A 46 25.52 -0.81 33.08
CA VAL A 46 26.45 -1.47 32.16
C VAL A 46 26.93 -2.80 32.73
N LEU A 47 26.88 -3.86 31.91
CA LEU A 47 27.42 -5.19 32.23
C LEU A 47 28.47 -5.60 31.20
N MET A 48 29.71 -5.76 31.64
CA MET A 48 30.83 -6.19 30.80
C MET A 48 31.32 -7.57 31.19
N ASN A 49 31.48 -8.46 30.21
CA ASN A 49 32.09 -9.80 30.35
C ASN A 49 31.52 -10.61 31.53
N LYS A 50 30.21 -10.56 31.71
CA LYS A 50 29.50 -11.31 32.76
C LYS A 50 29.09 -12.70 32.28
N PRO A 51 28.98 -13.70 33.18
CA PRO A 51 28.48 -15.01 32.82
C PRO A 51 26.96 -15.00 32.59
N THR A 52 26.45 -15.96 31.83
CA THR A 52 25.05 -16.02 31.36
C THR A 52 24.01 -15.89 32.47
N HIS A 53 24.24 -16.49 33.63
CA HIS A 53 23.28 -16.44 34.74
C HIS A 53 23.22 -15.07 35.41
N GLU A 54 24.32 -14.31 35.46
CA GLU A 54 24.32 -12.94 35.97
C GLU A 54 23.60 -12.00 35.01
N VAL A 55 23.88 -12.10 33.70
CA VAL A 55 23.24 -11.27 32.67
C VAL A 55 21.75 -11.57 32.56
N GLY A 56 21.37 -12.85 32.50
CA GLY A 56 19.96 -13.26 32.43
C GLY A 56 19.15 -12.78 33.64
N LYS A 57 19.73 -12.85 34.84
CA LYS A 57 19.12 -12.29 36.05
C LYS A 57 18.98 -10.77 35.96
N ALA A 58 20.02 -10.06 35.52
CA ALA A 58 19.98 -8.61 35.41
C ALA A 58 18.92 -8.13 34.40
N ILE A 59 18.75 -8.82 33.27
CA ILE A 59 17.67 -8.52 32.31
C ILE A 59 16.29 -8.72 32.95
N ALA A 60 16.10 -9.80 33.70
CA ALA A 60 14.85 -10.05 34.41
C ALA A 60 14.56 -8.97 35.46
N ASP A 61 15.55 -8.63 36.28
CA ASP A 61 15.44 -7.58 37.31
C ASP A 61 15.16 -6.20 36.68
N PHE A 62 15.84 -5.87 35.57
CA PHE A 62 15.67 -4.63 34.83
C PHE A 62 14.24 -4.44 34.33
N PHE A 63 13.68 -5.44 33.63
CA PHE A 63 12.30 -5.37 33.12
C PHE A 63 11.24 -5.50 34.22
N ALA A 64 11.54 -6.19 35.33
CA ALA A 64 10.64 -6.27 36.47
C ALA A 64 10.56 -4.93 37.23
N ALA A 65 11.63 -4.15 37.25
CA ALA A 65 11.69 -2.86 37.93
C ALA A 65 10.99 -1.71 37.19
N GLY A 66 10.66 -1.88 35.91
CA GLY A 66 10.05 -0.84 35.07
C GLY A 66 8.55 -0.64 35.33
N GLU A 67 8.12 0.62 35.34
CA GLU A 67 6.71 1.02 35.42
C GLU A 67 6.07 1.21 34.03
N ARG A 68 4.75 1.37 33.97
CA ARG A 68 4.01 1.40 32.70
C ARG A 68 4.42 2.53 31.75
N ASP A 69 4.80 3.67 32.31
CA ASP A 69 5.15 4.89 31.56
C ASP A 69 6.68 5.05 31.40
N ASP A 70 7.44 4.02 31.76
CA ASP A 70 8.89 4.00 31.56
C ASP A 70 9.25 3.63 30.13
N LEU A 71 10.31 4.27 29.61
CA LEU A 71 11.00 3.87 28.39
C LEU A 71 12.20 3.01 28.78
N MET A 72 12.14 1.73 28.38
CA MET A 72 13.19 0.75 28.69
C MET A 72 14.02 0.48 27.45
N LEU A 73 15.34 0.61 27.53
CA LEU A 73 16.28 0.31 26.45
C LEU A 73 17.19 -0.85 26.87
N LEU A 74 17.24 -1.91 26.07
CA LEU A 74 18.23 -2.99 26.24
C LEU A 74 19.14 -3.00 25.01
N TYR A 75 20.44 -2.86 25.24
CA TYR A 75 21.47 -2.93 24.20
C TYR A 75 22.36 -4.15 24.44
N PHE A 76 22.69 -4.87 23.38
CA PHE A 76 23.66 -5.96 23.43
C PHE A 76 24.69 -5.82 22.31
N SER A 77 25.97 -5.94 22.68
CA SER A 77 27.10 -6.04 21.75
C SER A 77 27.99 -7.26 22.08
N GLY A 78 28.30 -8.06 21.05
CA GLY A 78 29.11 -9.27 21.16
C GLY A 78 28.78 -10.32 20.10
N HIS A 79 29.23 -11.58 20.28
CA HIS A 79 28.88 -12.67 19.35
C HIS A 79 27.41 -13.08 19.43
N GLY A 80 26.76 -13.15 18.28
CA GLY A 80 25.49 -13.83 18.07
C GLY A 80 25.72 -15.18 17.41
N LEU A 81 25.23 -16.26 18.03
CA LEU A 81 25.44 -17.64 17.60
C LEU A 81 24.09 -18.29 17.27
N LYS A 82 24.06 -19.18 16.28
CA LYS A 82 22.86 -19.95 15.93
C LYS A 82 23.05 -21.43 16.24
N ASP A 83 22.00 -22.08 16.73
CA ASP A 83 21.95 -23.54 16.78
C ASP A 83 21.55 -24.13 15.41
N ASP A 84 21.60 -25.46 15.28
CA ASP A 84 21.21 -26.17 14.05
C ASP A 84 19.74 -25.94 13.64
N ASN A 85 18.90 -25.43 14.55
CA ASN A 85 17.50 -25.09 14.29
C ASN A 85 17.33 -23.61 13.91
N GLY A 86 18.43 -22.86 13.77
CA GLY A 86 18.44 -21.44 13.41
C GLY A 86 18.17 -20.48 14.57
N ARG A 87 18.03 -20.97 15.82
CA ARG A 87 17.70 -20.14 16.99
C ARG A 87 18.89 -19.29 17.40
N LEU A 88 18.64 -18.02 17.69
CA LEU A 88 19.69 -17.08 18.10
C LEU A 88 20.03 -17.21 19.60
N TYR A 89 21.32 -17.22 19.89
CA TYR A 89 21.91 -17.17 21.22
C TYR A 89 22.90 -16.02 21.29
N LEU A 90 22.81 -15.20 22.33
CA LEU A 90 23.75 -14.14 22.64
C LEU A 90 24.89 -14.75 23.49
N ALA A 91 26.12 -14.68 22.98
CA ALA A 91 27.27 -15.27 23.65
C ALA A 91 27.72 -14.42 24.85
N MET A 92 27.88 -15.09 25.98
CA MET A 92 28.34 -14.52 27.26
C MET A 92 29.74 -15.07 27.58
N LYS A 93 30.37 -14.56 28.64
CA LYS A 93 31.75 -14.95 28.98
C LYS A 93 31.98 -16.45 29.08
N ASN A 94 31.04 -17.18 29.70
CA ASN A 94 31.11 -18.62 29.95
C ASN A 94 30.39 -19.46 28.87
N THR A 95 30.11 -18.89 27.70
CA THR A 95 29.48 -19.63 26.59
C THR A 95 30.43 -20.65 25.98
N ALA A 96 29.96 -21.90 25.86
CA ALA A 96 30.63 -22.98 25.15
C ALA A 96 29.86 -23.29 23.85
N ARG A 97 30.55 -23.29 22.71
CA ARG A 97 29.93 -23.44 21.38
C ARG A 97 29.22 -24.78 21.19
N ASP A 98 29.74 -25.83 21.83
CA ASP A 98 29.15 -27.18 21.78
C ASP A 98 27.93 -27.35 22.72
N SER A 99 27.61 -26.34 23.54
CA SER A 99 26.52 -26.41 24.52
C SER A 99 25.80 -25.06 24.69
N LEU A 100 25.43 -24.43 23.58
CA LEU A 100 24.77 -23.11 23.56
C LEU A 100 23.53 -23.04 24.45
N ARG A 101 22.68 -24.07 24.43
CA ARG A 101 21.41 -24.12 25.18
C ARG A 101 21.53 -23.91 26.68
N PHE A 102 22.68 -24.23 27.27
CA PHE A 102 22.91 -24.15 28.71
C PHE A 102 23.92 -23.07 29.10
N THR A 103 24.72 -22.60 28.15
CA THR A 103 25.89 -21.74 28.42
C THR A 103 25.80 -20.38 27.72
N ALA A 104 24.89 -20.18 26.78
CA ALA A 104 24.61 -18.89 26.14
C ALA A 104 23.21 -18.37 26.52
N LEU A 105 22.98 -17.07 26.34
CA LEU A 105 21.69 -16.45 26.62
C LEU A 105 20.76 -16.60 25.40
N SER A 106 19.68 -17.35 25.55
CA SER A 106 18.72 -17.56 24.45
C SER A 106 17.96 -16.27 24.12
N SER A 107 17.81 -15.96 22.83
CA SER A 107 16.93 -14.87 22.37
C SER A 107 15.50 -15.04 22.88
N ASP A 108 14.99 -16.28 22.88
CA ASP A 108 13.67 -16.65 23.41
C ASP A 108 13.47 -16.20 24.85
N LEU A 109 14.48 -16.36 25.72
CA LEU A 109 14.39 -15.97 27.12
C LEU A 109 14.30 -14.45 27.28
N VAL A 110 15.09 -13.71 26.50
CA VAL A 110 15.02 -12.24 26.47
C VAL A 110 13.64 -11.80 25.98
N ARG A 111 13.14 -12.43 24.91
CA ARG A 111 11.83 -12.16 24.33
C ARG A 111 10.69 -12.43 25.32
N ASP A 112 10.72 -13.54 26.04
CA ASP A 112 9.70 -13.90 27.03
C ASP A 112 9.73 -12.90 28.19
N THR A 113 10.93 -12.54 28.66
CA THR A 113 11.12 -11.54 29.73
C THR A 113 10.57 -10.16 29.32
N VAL A 114 10.90 -9.69 28.12
CA VAL A 114 10.34 -8.46 27.54
C VAL A 114 8.82 -8.60 27.38
N SER A 115 8.34 -9.79 27.01
CA SER A 115 6.93 -10.04 26.75
C SER A 115 6.05 -9.95 27.98
N GLU A 116 6.58 -10.40 29.11
CA GLU A 116 5.93 -10.41 30.42
C GLU A 116 6.12 -9.09 31.20
N SER A 117 6.94 -8.17 30.68
CA SER A 117 7.25 -6.90 31.33
C SER A 117 6.07 -5.93 31.38
N ARG A 118 6.04 -5.09 32.42
CA ARG A 118 5.00 -4.06 32.66
C ARG A 118 5.13 -2.79 31.80
N PRO A 119 6.35 -2.31 31.47
CA PRO A 119 6.54 -1.11 30.65
C PRO A 119 5.85 -1.21 29.30
N ARG A 120 5.30 -0.08 28.85
CA ARG A 120 4.58 0.00 27.58
C ARG A 120 5.51 0.28 26.40
N GLN A 121 6.65 0.94 26.63
CA GLN A 121 7.61 1.30 25.59
C GLN A 121 8.95 0.60 25.83
N THR A 122 9.37 -0.24 24.90
CA THR A 122 10.64 -0.97 24.99
C THR A 122 11.39 -0.91 23.68
N VAL A 123 12.67 -0.56 23.76
CA VAL A 123 13.62 -0.51 22.65
C VAL A 123 14.70 -1.56 22.89
N LEU A 124 14.93 -2.42 21.91
CA LEU A 124 15.97 -3.44 21.92
C LEU A 124 16.94 -3.15 20.79
N ILE A 125 18.23 -3.05 21.07
CA ILE A 125 19.28 -2.80 20.08
C ILE A 125 20.27 -3.96 20.14
N LEU A 126 20.41 -4.69 19.05
CA LEU A 126 21.25 -5.89 18.96
C LEU A 126 22.37 -5.66 17.94
N ASP A 127 23.57 -5.41 18.44
CA ASP A 127 24.80 -5.28 17.67
C ASP A 127 25.61 -6.58 17.72
N CYS A 128 25.13 -7.57 16.96
CA CYS A 128 25.78 -8.87 16.85
C CYS A 128 25.46 -9.55 15.51
N CYS A 129 26.27 -10.54 15.16
CA CYS A 129 26.04 -11.40 13.99
C CYS A 129 24.68 -12.11 14.09
N TYR A 130 23.97 -12.19 12.97
CA TYR A 130 22.65 -12.83 12.85
C TYR A 130 21.53 -12.23 13.74
N SER A 131 21.70 -11.00 14.21
CA SER A 131 20.71 -10.29 15.03
C SER A 131 19.33 -10.17 14.35
N GLY A 132 19.28 -10.09 13.02
CA GLY A 132 18.02 -10.14 12.26
C GLY A 132 17.18 -11.42 12.45
N ALA A 133 17.76 -12.51 12.96
CA ALA A 133 17.01 -13.74 13.28
C ALA A 133 16.11 -13.59 14.51
N TYR A 134 16.50 -12.74 15.48
CA TYR A 134 15.69 -12.44 16.67
C TYR A 134 14.28 -11.98 16.28
N ALA A 135 14.22 -11.09 15.29
CA ALA A 135 12.98 -10.49 14.84
C ALA A 135 12.23 -11.34 13.81
N ALA A 136 12.93 -12.08 12.94
CA ALA A 136 12.31 -13.01 12.01
C ALA A 136 11.47 -14.08 12.74
N GLU A 137 11.90 -14.53 13.92
CA GLU A 137 11.13 -15.47 14.74
C GLU A 137 9.92 -14.82 15.44
N GLN A 138 10.06 -13.55 15.88
CA GLN A 138 9.04 -12.82 16.63
C GLN A 138 7.89 -12.32 15.72
N PHE A 139 8.22 -11.83 14.53
CA PHE A 139 7.26 -11.16 13.62
C PHE A 139 6.76 -12.06 12.47
N ALA A 140 7.15 -13.34 12.42
CA ALA A 140 6.72 -14.30 11.40
C ALA A 140 5.22 -14.70 11.44
N LYS A 141 4.45 -14.22 12.42
CA LYS A 141 3.01 -14.53 12.59
C LYS A 141 2.08 -13.32 12.65
N SER A 142 2.57 -12.09 12.48
CA SER A 142 1.75 -10.87 12.54
C SER A 142 1.49 -10.32 11.14
N ASP A 143 0.35 -10.69 10.57
CA ASP A 143 -0.21 -10.04 9.38
C ASP A 143 -1.14 -8.90 9.85
N SER A 144 -0.79 -7.68 9.44
CA SER A 144 -1.52 -6.39 9.54
C SER A 144 -2.79 -6.33 10.42
N ALA A 145 -2.63 -5.95 11.69
CA ALA A 145 -3.73 -5.52 12.54
C ALA A 145 -3.85 -3.98 12.57
N VAL A 146 -4.99 -3.49 12.09
CA VAL A 146 -5.48 -2.13 12.29
C VAL A 146 -5.68 -1.90 13.79
N HIS A 147 -4.81 -1.08 14.36
CA HIS A 147 -4.87 -0.71 15.76
C HIS A 147 -5.84 0.45 15.98
N THR A 148 -6.84 0.19 16.82
CA THR A 148 -7.83 1.13 17.35
C THR A 148 -7.16 2.28 18.08
N LYS A 149 -7.23 3.50 17.53
CA LYS A 149 -6.87 4.74 18.24
C LYS A 149 -7.91 5.10 19.29
N GLU A 150 -7.64 4.72 20.55
CA GLU A 150 -8.14 5.43 21.72
C GLU A 150 -6.94 5.95 22.52
N ALA A 151 -6.85 7.27 22.65
CA ALA A 151 -5.74 7.97 23.26
C ALA A 151 -5.49 7.51 24.70
N PHE A 152 -4.32 6.91 24.98
CA PHE A 152 -3.54 7.00 26.24
C PHE A 152 -2.22 6.20 26.11
N GLY A 153 -1.06 6.86 26.20
CA GLY A 153 0.26 6.27 26.53
C GLY A 153 0.66 5.03 25.73
N GLY A 154 1.31 5.25 24.57
CA GLY A 154 1.62 4.26 23.55
C GLY A 154 2.22 2.97 24.10
N ARG A 155 1.66 1.84 23.66
CA ARG A 155 2.29 0.53 23.80
C ARG A 155 3.09 0.27 22.53
N GLY A 156 4.35 -0.12 22.68
CA GLY A 156 5.08 -0.70 21.58
C GLY A 156 6.49 -1.16 21.85
N ARG A 157 6.92 -2.11 21.01
CA ARG A 157 8.24 -2.74 21.05
C ARG A 157 8.97 -2.45 19.75
N ILE A 158 10.20 -2.00 19.87
CA ILE A 158 11.06 -1.65 18.74
C ILE A 158 12.35 -2.44 18.87
N VAL A 159 12.73 -3.14 17.80
CA VAL A 159 13.98 -3.91 17.72
C VAL A 159 14.81 -3.35 16.57
N LEU A 160 16.01 -2.86 16.89
CA LEU A 160 17.03 -2.43 15.93
C LEU A 160 18.14 -3.49 15.89
N THR A 161 18.55 -3.88 14.69
CA THR A 161 19.57 -4.93 14.49
C THR A 161 20.64 -4.44 13.53
N ALA A 162 21.91 -4.77 13.83
CA ALA A 162 23.05 -4.35 13.04
C ALA A 162 23.24 -5.12 11.72
N SER A 163 22.59 -6.29 11.56
CA SER A 163 22.74 -7.18 10.40
C SER A 163 21.47 -7.97 10.05
N ASP A 164 21.36 -8.41 8.79
CA ASP A 164 20.29 -9.32 8.35
C ASP A 164 20.48 -10.74 8.93
N SER A 165 19.41 -11.53 8.93
CA SER A 165 19.33 -12.91 9.40
C SER A 165 20.33 -13.89 8.76
N THR A 166 20.93 -13.55 7.62
CA THR A 166 21.86 -14.41 6.86
C THR A 166 23.30 -13.88 6.80
N GLN A 167 23.56 -12.68 7.31
CA GLN A 167 24.85 -11.99 7.13
C GLN A 167 25.71 -12.02 8.39
N TYR A 168 27.03 -12.03 8.18
CA TYR A 168 28.03 -11.83 9.24
C TYR A 168 28.23 -10.32 9.42
N ALA A 169 28.20 -9.83 10.66
CA ALA A 169 28.53 -8.43 10.95
C ALA A 169 30.06 -8.24 10.80
N PHE A 170 30.48 -7.27 10.00
CA PHE A 170 31.90 -6.99 9.78
C PHE A 170 32.45 -6.13 10.92
N GLU A 171 33.50 -6.59 11.60
CA GLU A 171 34.12 -5.84 12.70
C GLU A 171 35.46 -5.23 12.31
N GLY A 172 35.57 -3.91 12.52
CA GLY A 172 36.82 -3.16 12.56
C GLY A 172 37.26 -2.90 14.01
N THR A 173 38.00 -1.81 14.24
CA THR A 173 38.36 -1.38 15.61
C THR A 173 37.18 -0.83 16.42
N GLU A 174 36.08 -0.45 15.75
CA GLU A 174 34.78 -0.02 16.30
C GLU A 174 33.66 -0.69 15.47
N SER A 175 32.46 -0.84 16.03
CA SER A 175 31.29 -1.29 15.28
C SER A 175 30.72 -0.14 14.45
N VAL A 176 30.65 -0.31 13.12
CA VAL A 176 30.09 0.72 12.23
C VAL A 176 28.63 1.05 12.56
N PHE A 177 27.86 0.05 13.01
CA PHE A 177 26.47 0.27 13.40
C PHE A 177 26.35 1.11 14.67
N THR A 178 27.06 0.74 15.73
CA THR A 178 27.00 1.50 16.99
C THR A 178 27.67 2.86 16.86
N HIS A 179 28.75 2.98 16.07
CA HIS A 179 29.40 4.26 15.76
C HIS A 179 28.40 5.29 15.23
N HIS A 180 27.64 4.94 14.18
CA HIS A 180 26.64 5.85 13.59
C HIS A 180 25.43 6.09 14.51
N LEU A 181 25.04 5.11 15.32
CA LEU A 181 23.97 5.30 16.31
C LEU A 181 24.38 6.34 17.37
N VAL A 182 25.60 6.23 17.89
CA VAL A 182 26.18 7.17 18.85
C VAL A 182 26.36 8.55 18.21
N GLU A 183 26.90 8.62 16.99
CA GLU A 183 27.14 9.89 16.30
C GLU A 183 25.84 10.64 16.02
N GLY A 184 24.80 9.95 15.53
CA GLY A 184 23.48 10.53 15.28
C GLY A 184 22.84 11.12 16.54
N LEU A 185 22.96 10.43 17.68
CA LEU A 185 22.47 10.93 18.97
C LEU A 185 23.33 12.09 19.51
N ARG A 186 24.65 11.95 19.48
CA ARG A 186 25.60 12.93 20.05
C ARG A 186 25.60 14.25 19.31
N THR A 187 25.52 14.21 17.98
CA THR A 187 25.51 15.40 17.13
C THR A 187 24.12 15.98 16.96
N GLY A 188 23.08 15.15 17.13
CA GLY A 188 21.72 15.48 16.78
C GLY A 188 21.40 15.34 15.29
N ALA A 189 22.33 14.82 14.47
CA ALA A 189 22.12 14.64 13.03
C ALA A 189 21.02 13.61 12.69
N ALA A 190 20.60 12.81 13.68
CA ALA A 190 19.48 11.89 13.57
C ALA A 190 18.09 12.55 13.72
N ASP A 191 18.02 13.87 13.97
CA ASP A 191 16.77 14.66 13.92
C ASP A 191 16.53 15.07 12.45
N LEU A 192 15.76 14.26 11.72
CA LEU A 192 15.63 14.38 10.27
C LEU A 192 14.51 15.35 9.85
N ASP A 193 13.51 15.55 10.71
CA ASP A 193 12.44 16.53 10.49
C ASP A 193 12.72 17.91 11.13
N ALA A 194 13.84 18.02 11.87
CA ALA A 194 14.31 19.22 12.54
C ALA A 194 13.31 19.78 13.58
N ASP A 195 12.52 18.91 14.22
CA ASP A 195 11.61 19.28 15.31
C ASP A 195 12.30 19.29 16.69
N GLY A 196 13.55 18.83 16.77
CA GLY A 196 14.37 18.79 17.97
C GLY A 196 14.20 17.54 18.84
N ASP A 197 13.29 16.63 18.51
CA ASP A 197 13.20 15.29 19.08
C ASP A 197 13.88 14.30 18.12
N ILE A 198 14.56 13.28 18.68
CA ILE A 198 15.09 12.16 17.89
C ILE A 198 14.25 10.93 18.21
N THR A 199 13.46 10.51 17.23
CA THR A 199 12.64 9.31 17.36
C THR A 199 13.41 8.04 17.03
N THR A 200 12.88 6.89 17.43
CA THR A 200 13.44 5.59 17.02
C THR A 200 13.46 5.38 15.52
N GLU A 201 12.49 5.96 14.79
CA GLU A 201 12.39 5.84 13.33
C GLU A 201 13.48 6.67 12.65
N GLU A 202 13.65 7.92 13.07
CA GLU A 202 14.69 8.79 12.51
C GLU A 202 16.09 8.32 12.89
N LEU A 203 16.29 7.86 14.13
CA LEU A 203 17.55 7.26 14.56
C LEU A 203 17.90 6.04 13.69
N TYR A 204 16.92 5.20 13.36
CA TYR A 204 17.13 4.08 12.45
C TYR A 204 17.42 4.54 11.03
N ASP A 205 16.65 5.45 10.45
CA ASP A 205 16.82 5.91 9.07
C ASP A 205 18.18 6.58 8.87
N TYR A 206 18.60 7.43 9.83
CA TYR A 206 19.95 8.00 9.87
C TYR A 206 21.02 6.91 9.90
N THR A 207 20.92 6.00 10.87
CA THR A 207 21.91 4.93 11.06
C THR A 207 21.98 3.99 9.85
N TYR A 208 20.84 3.64 9.26
CA TYR A 208 20.76 2.80 8.07
C TYR A 208 21.48 3.45 6.88
N ASN A 209 21.21 4.72 6.62
CA ASN A 209 21.83 5.45 5.52
C ASN A 209 23.34 5.59 5.72
N ALA A 210 23.80 5.92 6.93
CA ALA A 210 25.21 6.08 7.23
C ALA A 210 25.98 4.75 7.17
N VAL A 211 25.43 3.69 7.77
CA VAL A 211 26.02 2.34 7.75
C VAL A 211 26.09 1.78 6.33
N THR A 212 25.04 1.92 5.53
CA THR A 212 25.04 1.41 4.14
C THR A 212 25.91 2.22 3.19
N ALA A 213 26.15 3.50 3.49
CA ALA A 213 27.11 4.32 2.76
C ALA A 213 28.57 3.92 3.07
N GLU A 214 28.89 3.62 4.34
CA GLU A 214 30.24 3.22 4.74
C GLU A 214 30.54 1.74 4.45
N GLN A 215 29.58 0.86 4.73
CA GLN A 215 29.68 -0.59 4.50
C GLN A 215 28.45 -1.12 3.75
N PRO A 216 28.45 -1.10 2.39
CA PRO A 216 27.30 -1.52 1.57
C PRO A 216 26.82 -2.96 1.79
N ASN A 217 27.66 -3.82 2.38
CA ASN A 217 27.36 -5.22 2.68
C ASN A 217 26.68 -5.42 4.05
N GLN A 218 26.72 -4.42 4.93
CA GLN A 218 26.04 -4.43 6.22
C GLN A 218 24.67 -3.78 6.07
N ARG A 219 23.60 -4.51 6.40
CA ARG A 219 22.22 -4.02 6.29
C ARG A 219 21.50 -4.07 7.64
N PRO A 220 21.41 -2.94 8.35
CA PRO A 220 20.59 -2.85 9.55
C PRO A 220 19.11 -3.12 9.25
N ARG A 221 18.36 -3.56 10.26
CA ARG A 221 16.89 -3.73 10.18
C ARG A 221 16.22 -3.17 11.42
N GLN A 222 15.04 -2.57 11.24
CA GLN A 222 14.11 -2.20 12.29
C GLN A 222 12.85 -3.07 12.21
N PHE A 223 12.34 -3.43 13.39
CA PHE A 223 11.05 -4.08 13.57
C PHE A 223 10.29 -3.34 14.66
N ALA A 224 9.02 -3.01 14.41
CA ALA A 224 8.22 -2.22 15.34
C ALA A 224 6.79 -2.77 15.43
N GLU A 225 6.30 -2.94 16.66
CA GLU A 225 4.90 -3.18 16.98
C GLU A 225 4.47 -2.06 17.93
N VAL A 226 4.17 -0.89 17.38
CA VAL A 226 3.98 0.35 18.16
C VAL A 226 2.73 1.09 17.68
N GLU A 227 1.96 1.61 18.63
CA GLU A 227 0.96 2.67 18.38
C GLU A 227 1.54 4.04 18.79
N GLY A 228 2.06 4.79 17.82
CA GLY A 228 2.53 6.17 18.00
C GLY A 228 4.06 6.37 17.94
N ARG A 229 4.50 7.60 18.15
CA ARG A 229 5.92 8.01 18.09
C ARG A 229 6.67 7.67 19.38
N THR A 230 7.86 7.10 19.27
CA THR A 230 8.75 6.81 20.43
C THR A 230 9.99 7.70 20.35
N VAL A 231 10.07 8.71 21.24
CA VAL A 231 11.21 9.64 21.31
C VAL A 231 12.30 9.03 22.19
N VAL A 232 13.50 8.85 21.63
CA VAL A 232 14.65 8.25 22.32
C VAL A 232 15.59 9.32 22.86
N ALA A 233 15.78 10.41 22.13
CA ALA A 233 16.64 11.52 22.53
C ALA A 233 16.06 12.85 22.05
N SER A 234 16.71 13.94 22.44
CA SER A 234 16.48 15.30 21.99
C SER A 234 17.75 15.83 21.36
N ASN A 235 17.60 16.63 20.32
CA ASN A 235 18.71 17.29 19.65
C ASN A 235 19.23 18.46 20.53
N ALA A 236 20.26 18.19 21.34
CA ALA A 236 20.89 19.18 22.22
C ALA A 236 21.64 20.28 21.46
N ARG A 237 21.93 20.07 20.17
CA ARG A 237 22.67 20.99 19.30
C ARG A 237 21.79 21.59 18.21
N TRP A 238 20.47 21.51 18.40
CA TRP A 238 19.51 21.99 17.42
C TRP A 238 19.78 23.46 17.08
N ALA A 239 19.78 23.74 15.78
CA ALA A 239 19.86 25.08 15.24
C ALA A 239 18.66 25.32 14.32
N LEU A 240 18.26 26.58 14.19
CA LEU A 240 17.17 26.94 13.29
C LEU A 240 17.52 26.48 11.86
N PRO A 241 16.67 25.68 11.20
CA PRO A 241 16.93 25.20 9.85
C PRO A 241 17.25 26.33 8.88
N ASP A 242 18.22 26.12 7.99
CA ASP A 242 18.75 27.15 7.07
C ASP A 242 17.65 27.84 6.25
N HIS A 243 16.62 27.09 5.85
CA HIS A 243 15.49 27.63 5.10
C HIS A 243 14.64 28.61 5.94
N LEU A 244 14.47 28.34 7.24
CA LEU A 244 13.80 29.25 8.17
C LEU A 244 14.70 30.42 8.54
N ALA A 245 15.99 30.18 8.82
CA ALA A 245 16.95 31.23 9.11
C ALA A 245 17.10 32.22 7.95
N GLY A 246 17.14 31.71 6.71
CA GLY A 246 17.15 32.52 5.49
C GLY A 246 15.83 33.24 5.27
N ALA A 247 14.69 32.62 5.60
CA ALA A 247 13.39 33.25 5.47
C ALA A 247 13.20 34.41 6.46
N VAL A 248 13.58 34.24 7.73
CA VAL A 248 13.49 35.28 8.78
C VAL A 248 14.34 36.52 8.44
N ASN A 249 15.55 36.29 7.91
CA ASN A 249 16.47 37.38 7.57
C ASN A 249 16.28 37.95 6.15
N SER A 250 15.24 37.53 5.44
CA SER A 250 15.03 37.94 4.05
C SER A 250 14.70 39.44 3.94
N PRO A 251 15.28 40.19 2.98
CA PRO A 251 14.86 41.56 2.71
C PRO A 251 13.44 41.63 2.11
N ILE A 252 12.87 40.50 1.69
CA ILE A 252 11.55 40.39 1.07
C ILE A 252 10.50 40.04 2.13
N THR A 253 9.55 40.94 2.35
CA THR A 253 8.48 40.83 3.35
C THR A 253 7.66 39.55 3.19
N GLU A 254 7.30 39.18 1.96
CA GLU A 254 6.49 37.98 1.68
C GLU A 254 7.22 36.69 2.09
N ILE A 255 8.56 36.67 2.00
CA ILE A 255 9.38 35.52 2.41
C ILE A 255 9.48 35.48 3.94
N ARG A 256 9.71 36.63 4.62
CA ARG A 256 9.69 36.69 6.09
C ARG A 256 8.34 36.24 6.67
N GLN A 257 7.24 36.60 6.01
CA GLN A 257 5.90 36.17 6.39
C GLN A 257 5.73 34.64 6.36
N THR A 258 6.41 33.94 5.43
CA THR A 258 6.33 32.47 5.35
C THR A 258 7.00 31.76 6.53
N ALA A 259 7.92 32.43 7.24
CA ALA A 259 8.61 31.87 8.42
C ALA A 259 7.74 31.90 9.69
N ILE A 260 6.72 32.76 9.77
CA ILE A 260 5.93 32.98 10.99
C ILE A 260 5.17 31.72 11.42
N ALA A 261 4.50 31.04 10.48
CA ALA A 261 3.70 29.85 10.81
C ALA A 261 4.57 28.65 11.25
N PRO A 262 5.68 28.30 10.56
CA PRO A 262 6.62 27.29 11.04
C PRO A 262 7.23 27.63 12.41
N LEU A 263 7.67 28.87 12.64
CA LEU A 263 8.16 29.30 13.96
C LEU A 263 7.09 29.18 15.05
N GLY A 264 5.84 29.51 14.71
CA GLY A 264 4.70 29.32 15.60
C GLY A 264 4.41 27.85 15.95
N GLN A 265 4.72 26.91 15.05
CA GLN A 265 4.65 25.47 15.31
C GLN A 265 5.79 25.01 16.21
N LEU A 266 7.02 25.51 15.99
CA LEU A 266 8.20 25.17 16.81
C LEU A 266 8.06 25.65 18.27
N LEU A 267 7.20 26.63 18.56
CA LEU A 267 6.82 26.97 19.95
C LEU A 267 6.18 25.80 20.72
N GLN A 268 5.73 24.75 20.03
CA GLN A 268 5.08 23.58 20.61
C GLN A 268 5.98 22.36 20.70
N ALA A 269 7.22 22.44 20.20
CA ALA A 269 8.20 21.35 20.27
C ALA A 269 8.39 20.91 21.73
N ASN A 270 8.66 19.62 21.98
CA ASN A 270 8.95 19.14 23.34
C ASN A 270 10.32 19.66 23.83
N ASN A 271 11.24 19.88 22.90
CA ASN A 271 12.57 20.39 23.15
C ASN A 271 12.53 21.88 23.55
N GLU A 272 13.08 22.21 24.73
CA GLU A 272 13.10 23.57 25.26
C GLU A 272 14.00 24.51 24.42
N LEU A 273 15.09 24.00 23.86
CA LEU A 273 15.98 24.78 23.00
C LEU A 273 15.22 25.27 21.76
N VAL A 274 14.48 24.37 21.10
CA VAL A 274 13.65 24.69 19.94
C VAL A 274 12.61 25.74 20.28
N ARG A 275 11.84 25.53 21.36
CA ARG A 275 10.81 26.49 21.79
C ARG A 275 11.39 27.87 22.08
N ARG A 276 12.53 27.91 22.77
CA ARG A 276 13.21 29.16 23.11
C ARG A 276 13.70 29.88 21.86
N THR A 277 14.41 29.19 20.97
CA THR A 277 14.91 29.80 19.73
C THR A 277 13.76 30.26 18.84
N ALA A 278 12.70 29.47 18.69
CA ALA A 278 11.51 29.87 17.94
C ALA A 278 10.85 31.13 18.52
N ARG A 279 10.77 31.23 19.85
CA ARG A 279 10.27 32.43 20.55
C ARG A 279 11.17 33.64 20.29
N GLU A 280 12.48 33.50 20.42
CA GLU A 280 13.44 34.57 20.16
C GLU A 280 13.33 35.10 18.71
N GLN A 281 13.15 34.22 17.72
CA GLN A 281 12.94 34.65 16.33
C GLN A 281 11.59 35.37 16.12
N LEU A 282 10.53 34.92 16.78
CA LEU A 282 9.23 35.60 16.73
C LEU A 282 9.27 36.96 17.44
N GLU A 283 10.05 37.10 18.51
CA GLU A 283 10.29 38.38 19.18
C GLU A 283 11.07 39.35 18.28
N LEU A 284 12.02 38.87 17.47
CA LEU A 284 12.68 39.68 16.45
C LEU A 284 11.69 40.14 15.37
N LEU A 285 10.82 39.23 14.90
CA LEU A 285 9.80 39.54 13.89
C LEU A 285 8.64 40.41 14.42
N ARG A 286 8.45 40.50 15.74
CA ARG A 286 7.52 41.46 16.35
C ARG A 286 7.93 42.90 16.05
N ASP A 287 9.24 43.14 16.01
CA ASP A 287 9.81 44.48 15.82
C ASP A 287 10.16 44.73 14.32
N ASP A 288 9.59 43.93 13.41
CA ASP A 288 9.76 44.01 11.95
C ASP A 288 9.19 45.33 11.36
N ASP A 289 9.77 45.79 10.24
CA ASP A 289 9.35 47.02 9.55
C ASP A 289 7.94 46.89 8.92
N SER A 290 7.49 45.67 8.64
CA SER A 290 6.13 45.38 8.20
C SER A 290 5.17 45.22 9.38
N ARG A 291 4.21 46.15 9.48
CA ARG A 291 3.13 46.10 10.49
C ARG A 291 2.33 44.79 10.46
N SER A 292 2.23 44.14 9.29
CA SER A 292 1.53 42.87 9.16
C SER A 292 2.31 41.72 9.79
N ILE A 293 3.63 41.67 9.60
CA ILE A 293 4.51 40.64 10.19
C ILE A 293 4.59 40.85 11.69
N ALA A 294 4.83 42.08 12.14
CA ALA A 294 4.82 42.47 13.54
C ALA A 294 3.54 42.01 14.27
N ALA A 295 2.37 42.28 13.67
CA ALA A 295 1.08 41.88 14.24
C ALA A 295 0.88 40.35 14.26
N MET A 296 1.33 39.64 13.22
CA MET A 296 1.24 38.18 13.16
C MET A 296 2.18 37.50 14.15
N ALA A 297 3.43 37.96 14.26
CA ALA A 297 4.40 37.46 15.22
C ALA A 297 3.92 37.72 16.66
N GLN A 298 3.42 38.93 16.93
CA GLN A 298 2.81 39.29 18.22
C GLN A 298 1.62 38.36 18.57
N ALA A 299 0.78 38.00 17.60
CA ALA A 299 -0.34 37.10 17.83
C ALA A 299 0.10 35.71 18.30
N TYR A 300 1.21 35.19 17.75
CA TYR A 300 1.79 33.90 18.20
C TYR A 300 2.51 34.01 19.54
N LEU A 301 3.03 35.19 19.93
CA LEU A 301 3.64 35.40 21.25
C LEU A 301 2.60 35.59 22.36
N ASP A 302 1.52 36.33 22.10
CA ASP A 302 0.46 36.61 23.07
C ASP A 302 -0.44 35.41 23.30
N ASN A 303 -0.75 34.68 22.22
CA ASN A 303 -1.56 33.47 22.26
C ASN A 303 -0.81 32.35 21.53
N PRO A 304 0.27 31.81 22.14
CA PRO A 304 0.94 30.67 21.57
C PRO A 304 -0.10 29.56 21.38
N PRO A 305 -0.20 28.98 20.17
CA PRO A 305 -1.19 27.96 19.90
C PRO A 305 -0.99 26.84 20.94
N PRO A 306 -2.07 26.35 21.58
CA PRO A 306 -1.95 25.33 22.62
C PRO A 306 -1.14 24.16 22.08
N PRO A 307 -0.26 23.52 22.88
CA PRO A 307 0.59 22.44 22.39
C PRO A 307 -0.29 21.48 21.61
N VAL A 308 -0.01 21.29 20.32
CA VAL A 308 -0.76 20.36 19.50
C VAL A 308 -0.46 18.98 20.09
N ARG A 309 -1.34 18.53 20.99
CA ARG A 309 -1.57 17.11 21.11
C ARG A 309 -1.97 16.68 19.71
N PRO A 310 -1.24 15.75 19.07
CA PRO A 310 -1.47 15.40 17.67
C PRO A 310 -2.95 15.13 17.48
N GLN A 311 -3.65 16.02 16.77
CA GLN A 311 -5.02 15.77 16.41
C GLN A 311 -4.97 14.69 15.32
N PRO A 312 -5.61 13.53 15.52
CA PRO A 312 -5.80 12.61 14.42
C PRO A 312 -6.59 13.35 13.35
N THR A 313 -6.10 13.25 12.12
CA THR A 313 -6.79 13.65 10.89
C THR A 313 -8.26 13.31 11.01
N THR A 314 -9.10 14.34 11.09
CA THR A 314 -10.52 14.21 11.44
C THR A 314 -11.29 13.52 10.32
N THR A 315 -11.55 12.22 10.48
CA THR A 315 -12.72 11.58 9.88
C THR A 315 -13.89 11.74 10.87
N PRO A 316 -15.12 12.11 10.44
CA PRO A 316 -16.17 12.52 11.36
C PRO A 316 -16.60 11.34 12.25
N THR A 317 -16.43 11.49 13.58
CA THR A 317 -16.89 10.53 14.57
C THR A 317 -18.32 10.90 15.00
N PRO A 318 -19.30 9.99 15.01
CA PRO A 318 -20.64 10.26 15.53
C PRO A 318 -20.59 10.36 17.06
N ARG A 319 -21.13 11.46 17.61
CA ARG A 319 -21.28 11.68 19.05
C ARG A 319 -22.13 10.58 19.70
N ARG A 320 -21.64 9.98 20.80
CA ARG A 320 -22.45 9.11 21.68
C ARG A 320 -22.70 9.78 23.03
N ALA A 321 -23.97 9.91 23.38
CA ALA A 321 -24.46 10.43 24.65
C ALA A 321 -24.22 9.44 25.81
N THR A 322 -23.90 9.99 26.97
CA THR A 322 -23.69 9.29 28.25
C THR A 322 -25.02 8.80 28.84
N GLY A 323 -25.20 7.48 28.93
CA GLY A 323 -26.30 6.83 29.63
C GLY A 323 -25.84 5.51 30.28
N PRO A 324 -26.57 4.96 31.27
CA PRO A 324 -26.11 3.85 32.09
C PRO A 324 -25.89 2.59 31.26
N THR A 325 -24.74 1.93 31.46
CA THR A 325 -24.32 0.81 30.60
C THR A 325 -25.23 -0.41 30.73
N PHE A 326 -25.53 -1.02 29.58
CA PHE A 326 -26.33 -2.25 29.41
C PHE A 326 -25.91 -3.39 30.35
N SER A 327 -24.62 -3.45 30.72
CA SER A 327 -24.06 -4.46 31.62
C SER A 327 -24.60 -4.38 33.06
N ALA A 328 -25.02 -3.19 33.51
CA ALA A 328 -25.61 -2.97 34.83
C ALA A 328 -27.10 -3.34 34.84
N ALA A 329 -27.84 -2.95 33.80
CA ALA A 329 -29.24 -3.29 33.60
C ALA A 329 -29.46 -4.81 33.38
N ALA A 330 -28.55 -5.46 32.66
CA ALA A 330 -28.59 -6.91 32.44
C ALA A 330 -28.35 -7.72 33.72
N ARG A 331 -27.43 -7.28 34.58
CA ARG A 331 -27.15 -7.95 35.88
C ARG A 331 -28.29 -7.78 36.89
N ALA A 332 -28.98 -6.64 36.89
CA ALA A 332 -30.15 -6.40 37.73
C ALA A 332 -31.38 -7.23 37.27
N SER A 333 -31.60 -7.33 35.96
CA SER A 333 -32.70 -8.12 35.38
C SER A 333 -32.51 -9.63 35.55
N ALA A 334 -31.28 -10.14 35.42
CA ALA A 334 -30.96 -11.56 35.60
C ALA A 334 -31.20 -12.07 37.04
N ARG A 335 -31.05 -11.22 38.06
CA ARG A 335 -31.35 -11.57 39.46
C ARG A 335 -32.85 -11.62 39.75
N ARG A 336 -33.65 -10.80 39.06
CA ARG A 336 -35.11 -10.74 39.23
C ARG A 336 -35.85 -11.94 38.64
N TRP A 337 -35.26 -12.60 37.64
CA TRP A 337 -35.89 -13.70 36.89
C TRP A 337 -35.55 -15.12 37.39
N ARG A 338 -34.49 -15.30 38.20
CA ARG A 338 -34.12 -16.62 38.76
C ARG A 338 -35.11 -17.21 39.77
N GLY A 339 -36.04 -16.41 40.27
CA GLY A 339 -36.93 -16.83 41.36
C GLY A 339 -38.32 -17.33 40.96
N ARG A 340 -38.71 -17.38 39.67
CA ARG A 340 -40.14 -17.58 39.31
C ARG A 340 -40.49 -18.68 38.30
N VAL A 341 -39.55 -19.39 37.68
CA VAL A 341 -39.91 -20.46 36.73
C VAL A 341 -38.91 -21.62 36.81
N SER A 342 -39.39 -22.78 37.27
CA SER A 342 -38.68 -24.06 37.22
C SER A 342 -39.22 -24.90 36.06
N LEU A 343 -38.38 -25.15 35.05
CA LEU A 343 -38.64 -26.07 33.92
C LEU A 343 -37.41 -26.96 33.67
N PRO A 344 -37.57 -28.19 33.15
CA PRO A 344 -36.55 -29.24 33.20
C PRO A 344 -35.43 -29.05 32.15
N GLU A 345 -34.29 -29.68 32.41
CA GLU A 345 -33.05 -29.66 31.62
C GLU A 345 -33.27 -29.95 30.12
N LEU A 346 -33.32 -28.89 29.30
CA LEU A 346 -33.37 -28.96 27.83
C LEU A 346 -32.43 -27.90 27.23
N ASP A 347 -31.79 -28.21 26.08
CA ASP A 347 -30.75 -27.43 25.37
C ASP A 347 -31.21 -26.03 24.86
N TRP A 348 -31.65 -25.16 25.78
CA TRP A 348 -32.10 -23.79 25.52
C TRP A 348 -31.07 -22.87 24.85
N PRO A 349 -29.74 -22.98 25.08
CA PRO A 349 -28.78 -22.08 24.46
C PRO A 349 -28.75 -22.18 22.93
N ILE A 350 -28.84 -23.41 22.38
CA ILE A 350 -28.76 -23.68 20.94
C ILE A 350 -30.06 -23.26 20.25
N VAL A 351 -31.20 -23.59 20.84
CA VAL A 351 -32.52 -23.23 20.30
C VAL A 351 -32.76 -21.72 20.40
N GLY A 352 -32.30 -21.08 21.49
CA GLY A 352 -32.37 -19.63 21.66
C GLY A 352 -31.51 -18.87 20.65
N LEU A 353 -30.27 -19.32 20.40
CA LEU A 353 -29.39 -18.73 19.38
C LEU A 353 -29.93 -18.87 17.97
N ALA A 354 -30.45 -20.05 17.61
CA ALA A 354 -31.03 -20.29 16.28
C ALA A 354 -32.32 -19.48 16.04
N ALA A 355 -33.17 -19.31 17.06
CA ALA A 355 -34.38 -18.50 16.96
C ALA A 355 -34.05 -17.01 16.80
N VAL A 356 -33.07 -16.49 17.54
CA VAL A 356 -32.62 -15.09 17.42
C VAL A 356 -32.01 -14.83 16.04
N ALA A 357 -31.20 -15.76 15.51
CA ALA A 357 -30.60 -15.64 14.18
C ALA A 357 -31.66 -15.63 13.06
N ALA A 358 -32.66 -16.52 13.14
CA ALA A 358 -33.74 -16.58 12.16
C ALA A 358 -34.61 -15.31 12.16
N VAL A 359 -34.96 -14.80 13.35
CA VAL A 359 -35.76 -13.57 13.48
C VAL A 359 -34.98 -12.35 12.93
N ALA A 360 -33.70 -12.23 13.25
CA ALA A 360 -32.86 -11.14 12.75
C ALA A 360 -32.76 -11.12 11.21
N GLN A 361 -32.61 -12.30 10.59
CA GLN A 361 -32.52 -12.42 9.13
C GLN A 361 -33.87 -12.17 8.42
N ILE A 362 -35.00 -12.58 9.01
CA ILE A 362 -36.34 -12.29 8.47
C ILE A 362 -36.63 -10.79 8.49
N VAL A 363 -36.29 -10.10 9.60
CA VAL A 363 -36.45 -8.64 9.72
C VAL A 363 -35.57 -7.91 8.69
N CYS A 364 -34.33 -8.34 8.49
CA CYS A 364 -33.44 -7.82 7.43
C CYS A 364 -33.95 -8.07 6.01
N ALA A 365 -34.71 -9.14 5.78
CA ALA A 365 -35.26 -9.46 4.48
C ALA A 365 -36.52 -8.64 4.15
N VAL A 366 -37.37 -8.37 5.16
CA VAL A 366 -38.57 -7.52 5.01
C VAL A 366 -38.19 -6.06 4.75
N ILE A 367 -37.14 -5.55 5.41
CA ILE A 367 -36.70 -4.15 5.29
C ILE A 367 -35.99 -3.85 3.96
N ALA A 368 -35.41 -4.87 3.31
CA ALA A 368 -34.51 -4.68 2.16
C ALA A 368 -35.08 -5.07 0.80
N ALA A 369 -36.33 -5.56 0.72
CA ALA A 369 -36.96 -5.91 -0.55
C ALA A 369 -37.61 -4.67 -1.20
N PRO A 370 -37.21 -4.28 -2.42
CA PRO A 370 -37.73 -3.07 -3.06
C PRO A 370 -39.15 -3.24 -3.65
N ARG A 371 -39.70 -4.47 -3.73
CA ARG A 371 -41.04 -4.75 -4.31
C ARG A 371 -41.84 -5.73 -3.45
N VAL A 372 -43.14 -5.42 -3.28
CA VAL A 372 -44.08 -6.09 -2.36
C VAL A 372 -44.20 -7.62 -2.57
N TRP A 373 -44.12 -8.11 -3.82
CA TRP A 373 -44.27 -9.54 -4.09
C TRP A 373 -43.08 -10.38 -3.58
N GLN A 374 -41.87 -9.83 -3.60
CA GLN A 374 -40.67 -10.47 -3.04
C GLN A 374 -40.79 -10.61 -1.51
N THR A 375 -41.38 -9.61 -0.86
CA THR A 375 -41.69 -9.61 0.57
C THR A 375 -42.70 -10.70 0.94
N ILE A 376 -43.74 -10.89 0.11
CA ILE A 376 -44.77 -11.92 0.31
C ILE A 376 -44.19 -13.34 0.16
N VAL A 377 -43.33 -13.58 -0.83
CA VAL A 377 -42.69 -14.89 -1.03
C VAL A 377 -41.74 -15.24 0.12
N VAL A 378 -40.94 -14.28 0.57
CA VAL A 378 -40.02 -14.46 1.69
C VAL A 378 -40.78 -14.72 3.01
N ALA A 379 -41.87 -13.97 3.25
CA ALA A 379 -42.71 -14.18 4.42
C ALA A 379 -43.41 -15.55 4.40
N ALA A 380 -43.90 -15.99 3.24
CA ALA A 380 -44.54 -17.30 3.08
C ALA A 380 -43.55 -18.47 3.30
N LEU A 381 -42.32 -18.35 2.77
CA LEU A 381 -41.28 -19.37 2.94
C LEU A 381 -40.76 -19.42 4.39
N ALA A 382 -40.64 -18.28 5.06
CA ALA A 382 -40.28 -18.22 6.49
C ALA A 382 -41.35 -18.88 7.36
N VAL A 383 -42.63 -18.58 7.12
CA VAL A 383 -43.77 -19.20 7.83
C VAL A 383 -43.86 -20.71 7.57
N ALA A 384 -43.44 -21.19 6.39
CA ALA A 384 -43.37 -22.62 6.07
C ALA A 384 -42.20 -23.35 6.77
N ALA A 385 -41.10 -22.66 7.05
CA ALA A 385 -39.91 -23.24 7.69
C ALA A 385 -40.06 -23.41 9.22
N VAL A 386 -40.77 -22.51 9.90
CA VAL A 386 -40.94 -22.53 11.37
C VAL A 386 -41.59 -23.83 11.89
N PRO A 387 -42.68 -24.37 11.29
CA PRO A 387 -43.29 -25.62 11.74
C PRO A 387 -42.38 -26.85 11.57
N VAL A 388 -41.49 -26.82 10.56
CA VAL A 388 -40.53 -27.91 10.29
C VAL A 388 -39.44 -27.92 11.36
N VAL A 389 -38.94 -26.75 11.77
CA VAL A 389 -37.98 -26.58 12.86
C VAL A 389 -38.60 -26.97 14.21
N VAL A 390 -39.86 -26.61 14.46
CA VAL A 390 -40.57 -26.94 15.71
C VAL A 390 -40.94 -28.43 15.82
N ARG A 391 -41.18 -29.13 14.70
CA ARG A 391 -41.45 -30.59 14.69
C ARG A 391 -40.22 -31.47 14.89
N LEU A 392 -39.00 -30.95 14.71
CA LEU A 392 -37.75 -31.70 14.87
C LEU A 392 -37.26 -31.67 16.33
N ARG A 393 -38.12 -32.10 17.26
CA ARG A 393 -37.93 -31.99 18.71
C ARG A 393 -36.88 -32.94 19.33
N THR A 394 -36.28 -33.85 18.56
CA THR A 394 -35.57 -35.01 19.15
C THR A 394 -34.06 -35.04 18.99
N ASN A 395 -33.40 -34.14 18.24
CA ASN A 395 -31.93 -34.12 18.13
C ASN A 395 -31.37 -32.78 17.59
N ALA A 396 -31.34 -31.76 18.44
CA ALA A 396 -30.91 -30.39 18.10
C ALA A 396 -29.44 -30.27 17.63
N SER A 397 -28.56 -31.17 18.08
CA SER A 397 -27.11 -31.10 17.84
C SER A 397 -26.72 -31.43 16.39
N THR A 398 -27.38 -32.41 15.78
CA THR A 398 -27.17 -32.80 14.37
C THR A 398 -27.75 -31.80 13.39
N PHE A 399 -28.84 -31.12 13.77
CA PHE A 399 -29.42 -30.04 12.99
C PHE A 399 -28.50 -28.79 13.00
N ALA A 400 -28.01 -28.39 14.18
CA ALA A 400 -27.07 -27.27 14.33
C ALA A 400 -25.76 -27.47 13.56
N ALA A 401 -25.22 -28.69 13.51
CA ALA A 401 -24.00 -28.99 12.75
C ALA A 401 -24.19 -28.87 11.23
N GLY A 402 -25.39 -29.12 10.70
CA GLY A 402 -25.70 -28.93 9.27
C GLY A 402 -25.80 -27.46 8.84
N LEU A 403 -25.87 -26.53 9.79
CA LEU A 403 -25.96 -25.09 9.57
C LEU A 403 -24.60 -24.38 9.66
N ALA A 404 -23.57 -25.07 10.16
CA ALA A 404 -22.26 -24.51 10.50
C ALA A 404 -21.46 -24.02 9.29
N GLY A 405 -21.43 -24.83 8.23
CA GLY A 405 -20.72 -24.49 7.00
C GLY A 405 -21.39 -23.29 6.31
N PRO A 406 -22.62 -23.43 5.81
CA PRO A 406 -23.23 -22.41 4.97
C PRO A 406 -23.35 -21.03 5.65
N ALA A 407 -23.45 -21.01 6.98
CA ALA A 407 -23.38 -19.79 7.78
C ALA A 407 -22.03 -19.09 7.69
N LEU A 408 -20.93 -19.84 7.76
CA LEU A 408 -19.57 -19.35 7.56
C LEU A 408 -19.42 -18.72 6.17
N LEU A 409 -19.99 -19.35 5.15
CA LEU A 409 -20.00 -18.87 3.77
C LEU A 409 -20.82 -17.59 3.57
N ALA A 410 -22.01 -17.51 4.18
CA ALA A 410 -22.83 -16.30 4.21
C ALA A 410 -22.14 -15.14 4.97
N THR A 411 -21.36 -15.46 6.01
CA THR A 411 -20.59 -14.46 6.76
C THR A 411 -19.46 -13.87 5.91
N VAL A 412 -18.75 -14.70 5.15
CA VAL A 412 -17.66 -14.28 4.25
C VAL A 412 -18.20 -13.40 3.11
N GLN A 413 -19.31 -13.79 2.47
CA GLN A 413 -19.95 -12.98 1.43
C GLN A 413 -20.46 -11.63 1.96
N ALA A 414 -21.06 -11.60 3.15
CA ALA A 414 -21.50 -10.37 3.79
C ALA A 414 -20.33 -9.43 4.14
N THR A 415 -19.20 -9.98 4.56
CA THR A 415 -18.00 -9.20 4.89
C THR A 415 -17.43 -8.52 3.63
N GLY A 416 -17.44 -9.22 2.48
CA GLY A 416 -17.03 -8.63 1.19
C GLY A 416 -17.91 -7.49 0.71
N TRP A 417 -19.23 -7.58 0.90
CA TRP A 417 -20.14 -6.47 0.56
C TRP A 417 -20.03 -5.30 1.53
N ILE A 418 -19.86 -5.55 2.84
CA ILE A 418 -19.66 -4.49 3.84
C ILE A 418 -18.41 -3.65 3.50
N LEU A 419 -17.34 -4.29 3.02
CA LEU A 419 -16.13 -3.60 2.56
C LEU A 419 -16.35 -2.79 1.27
N HIS A 420 -17.23 -3.25 0.37
CA HIS A 420 -17.51 -2.58 -0.91
C HIS A 420 -18.53 -1.43 -0.77
N GLU A 421 -19.64 -1.62 -0.05
CA GLU A 421 -20.73 -0.64 0.05
C GLU A 421 -20.44 0.52 1.02
N PHE A 422 -19.55 0.33 2.02
CA PHE A 422 -19.06 1.43 2.85
C PHE A 422 -18.36 2.53 2.03
N SER A 423 -17.87 2.20 0.84
CA SER A 423 -17.29 3.17 -0.09
C SER A 423 -18.31 4.03 -0.86
N ARG A 424 -19.61 3.66 -0.84
CA ARG A 424 -20.67 4.27 -1.69
C ARG A 424 -21.85 4.89 -0.94
N SER A 425 -21.76 5.10 0.38
CA SER A 425 -22.65 6.01 1.16
C SER A 425 -24.15 5.64 1.23
N LEU A 426 -24.56 4.41 1.60
CA LEU A 426 -25.98 4.10 1.91
C LEU A 426 -26.19 3.16 3.14
N GLN A 427 -26.89 3.71 4.14
CA GLN A 427 -27.65 3.14 5.29
C GLN A 427 -27.08 1.88 6.04
N PRO A 428 -26.50 2.04 7.26
CA PRO A 428 -25.71 1.01 7.97
C PRO A 428 -26.51 -0.06 8.74
N LEU A 429 -27.83 0.08 8.89
CA LEU A 429 -28.66 -0.76 9.76
C LEU A 429 -28.88 -2.21 9.26
N PRO A 430 -29.11 -2.49 7.97
CA PRO A 430 -29.34 -3.86 7.50
C PRO A 430 -28.09 -4.77 7.59
N ALA A 431 -26.90 -4.20 7.40
CA ALA A 431 -25.62 -4.90 7.44
C ALA A 431 -25.27 -5.43 8.83
N THR A 432 -25.54 -4.63 9.87
CA THR A 432 -25.22 -4.98 11.27
C THR A 432 -26.07 -6.13 11.78
N TRP A 433 -27.37 -6.14 11.48
CA TRP A 433 -28.26 -7.24 11.86
C TRP A 433 -27.96 -8.54 11.11
N TYR A 434 -27.52 -8.47 9.86
CA TYR A 434 -27.10 -9.64 9.08
C TYR A 434 -25.81 -10.27 9.62
N LEU A 435 -24.84 -9.44 10.05
CA LEU A 435 -23.61 -9.90 10.70
C LEU A 435 -23.91 -10.61 12.04
N ILE A 436 -24.80 -10.05 12.86
CA ILE A 436 -25.23 -10.65 14.13
C ILE A 436 -25.85 -12.05 13.90
N GLY A 437 -26.74 -12.17 12.91
CA GLY A 437 -27.34 -13.46 12.56
C GLY A 437 -26.31 -14.50 12.11
N SER A 438 -25.31 -14.08 11.34
CA SER A 438 -24.29 -14.97 10.79
C SER A 438 -23.31 -15.48 11.86
N VAL A 439 -22.89 -14.61 12.78
CA VAL A 439 -22.04 -15.00 13.93
C VAL A 439 -22.77 -15.96 14.87
N ALA A 440 -24.08 -15.73 15.11
CA ALA A 440 -24.88 -16.62 15.94
C ALA A 440 -25.01 -18.04 15.34
N TRP A 441 -25.10 -18.15 14.01
CA TRP A 441 -25.12 -19.43 13.31
C TRP A 441 -23.79 -20.20 13.40
N VAL A 442 -22.65 -19.52 13.19
CA VAL A 442 -21.32 -20.14 13.29
C VAL A 442 -21.07 -20.65 14.72
N ALA A 443 -21.45 -19.87 15.74
CA ALA A 443 -21.35 -20.29 17.13
C ALA A 443 -22.21 -21.53 17.43
N ALA A 444 -23.45 -21.59 16.92
CA ALA A 444 -24.31 -22.76 17.08
C ALA A 444 -23.73 -24.01 16.37
N GLY A 445 -23.14 -23.82 15.20
CA GLY A 445 -22.50 -24.87 14.40
C GLY A 445 -21.27 -25.49 15.08
N VAL A 446 -20.36 -24.67 15.60
CA VAL A 446 -19.16 -25.11 16.33
C VAL A 446 -19.54 -25.88 17.60
N VAL A 447 -20.51 -25.38 18.37
CA VAL A 447 -21.01 -26.06 19.57
C VAL A 447 -21.66 -27.40 19.23
N GLY A 448 -22.39 -27.49 18.11
CA GLY A 448 -22.97 -28.73 17.59
C GLY A 448 -21.91 -29.77 17.19
N LEU A 449 -20.89 -29.36 16.44
CA LEU A 449 -19.76 -30.20 15.99
C LEU A 449 -18.94 -30.74 17.16
N LEU A 450 -18.66 -29.91 18.16
CA LEU A 450 -17.93 -30.31 19.37
C LEU A 450 -18.70 -31.35 20.19
N ARG A 451 -20.05 -31.28 20.20
CA ARG A 451 -20.90 -32.27 20.89
C ARG A 451 -21.10 -33.56 20.09
N LEU A 452 -21.06 -33.52 18.76
CA LEU A 452 -21.16 -34.69 17.88
C LEU A 452 -20.03 -35.72 18.05
N ARG A 453 -18.85 -35.30 18.53
CA ARG A 453 -17.75 -36.20 18.92
C ARG A 453 -18.11 -37.23 20.01
N ARG A 454 -19.24 -37.05 20.72
CA ARG A 454 -19.67 -37.91 21.84
C ARG A 454 -20.75 -38.94 21.47
N ILE A 455 -21.24 -38.98 20.23
CA ILE A 455 -22.34 -39.88 19.82
C ILE A 455 -21.79 -41.14 19.11
N SER A 456 -22.33 -42.31 19.44
CA SER A 456 -21.76 -43.65 19.16
C SER A 456 -21.49 -44.09 17.70
N PRO A 457 -22.16 -43.62 16.63
CA PRO A 457 -21.95 -44.22 15.29
C PRO A 457 -20.61 -43.86 14.62
N VAL A 458 -19.90 -42.83 15.10
CA VAL A 458 -18.62 -42.35 14.52
C VAL A 458 -17.40 -43.22 14.95
N ARG A 459 -17.60 -44.23 15.81
CA ARG A 459 -16.50 -45.10 16.30
C ARG A 459 -16.02 -46.15 15.29
N SER A 460 -16.78 -46.48 14.25
CA SER A 460 -16.38 -47.56 13.32
C SER A 460 -15.29 -47.10 12.33
N ALA A 461 -14.30 -47.97 12.10
CA ALA A 461 -13.13 -47.72 11.25
C ALA A 461 -13.44 -47.20 9.82
N PRO A 462 -14.45 -47.70 9.08
CA PRO A 462 -14.73 -47.22 7.72
C PRO A 462 -15.22 -45.77 7.68
N HIS A 463 -15.88 -45.28 8.73
CA HIS A 463 -16.38 -43.91 8.80
C HIS A 463 -15.28 -42.90 9.15
N ARG A 464 -14.26 -43.33 9.92
CA ARG A 464 -13.02 -42.55 10.12
C ARG A 464 -12.22 -42.45 8.83
N LEU A 465 -12.14 -43.54 8.06
CA LEU A 465 -11.44 -43.56 6.77
C LEU A 465 -12.09 -42.61 5.75
N LEU A 466 -13.43 -42.59 5.65
CA LEU A 466 -14.17 -41.67 4.77
C LEU A 466 -13.97 -40.19 5.16
N LEU A 467 -13.95 -39.86 6.45
CA LEU A 467 -13.65 -38.50 6.93
C LEU A 467 -12.21 -38.07 6.61
N VAL A 468 -11.25 -39.00 6.75
CA VAL A 468 -9.84 -38.73 6.41
C VAL A 468 -9.67 -38.56 4.91
N LEU A 469 -10.29 -39.42 4.09
CA LEU A 469 -10.25 -39.30 2.62
C LEU A 469 -10.90 -38.00 2.12
N GLY A 470 -12.02 -37.57 2.73
CA GLY A 470 -12.65 -36.28 2.42
C GLY A 470 -11.78 -35.07 2.79
N ALA A 471 -11.10 -35.12 3.95
CA ALA A 471 -10.16 -34.08 4.35
C ALA A 471 -8.92 -34.02 3.43
N VAL A 472 -8.38 -35.18 3.03
CA VAL A 472 -7.25 -35.25 2.09
C VAL A 472 -7.64 -34.73 0.71
N ALA A 473 -8.83 -35.07 0.21
CA ALA A 473 -9.33 -34.52 -1.06
C ALA A 473 -9.52 -32.99 -1.02
N ALA A 474 -10.01 -32.45 0.10
CA ALA A 474 -10.15 -31.01 0.28
C ALA A 474 -8.78 -30.28 0.31
N ILE A 475 -7.77 -30.88 0.95
CA ILE A 475 -6.40 -30.35 0.97
C ILE A 475 -5.76 -30.41 -0.42
N LEU A 476 -5.97 -31.50 -1.17
CA LEU A 476 -5.41 -31.65 -2.51
C LEU A 476 -6.01 -30.65 -3.50
N VAL A 477 -7.32 -30.40 -3.42
CA VAL A 477 -8.03 -29.39 -4.21
C VAL A 477 -7.61 -27.97 -3.81
N LEU A 478 -7.43 -27.70 -2.50
CA LEU A 478 -6.88 -26.43 -2.02
C LEU A 478 -5.48 -26.16 -2.58
N LEU A 479 -4.61 -27.17 -2.63
CA LEU A 479 -3.25 -27.08 -3.19
C LEU A 479 -3.24 -26.84 -4.70
N ILE A 480 -4.05 -27.59 -5.47
CA ILE A 480 -4.17 -27.41 -6.93
C ILE A 480 -4.68 -26.01 -7.27
N LEU A 481 -5.57 -25.44 -6.47
CA LEU A 481 -6.16 -24.13 -6.74
C LEU A 481 -5.36 -22.94 -6.18
N LEU A 482 -4.56 -23.12 -5.11
CA LEU A 482 -3.55 -22.15 -4.67
C LEU A 482 -2.41 -22.00 -5.70
N TYR A 483 -2.09 -23.09 -6.41
CA TYR A 483 -1.17 -23.07 -7.54
C TYR A 483 -1.71 -22.22 -8.71
N VAL A 484 -3.03 -22.23 -8.94
CA VAL A 484 -3.69 -21.40 -9.97
C VAL A 484 -3.77 -19.92 -9.56
N ASP A 485 -4.03 -19.61 -8.28
CA ASP A 485 -4.05 -18.22 -7.75
C ASP A 485 -2.71 -17.50 -7.94
N ARG A 486 -1.59 -18.21 -7.71
CA ARG A 486 -0.24 -17.70 -7.98
C ARG A 486 0.03 -17.36 -9.46
N HIS A 487 -0.80 -17.86 -10.38
CA HIS A 487 -0.55 -17.77 -11.82
C HIS A 487 -1.66 -17.09 -12.63
N ALA A 488 -2.86 -16.85 -12.08
CA ALA A 488 -4.02 -16.37 -12.85
C ALA A 488 -4.59 -14.96 -12.51
N ARG A 489 -4.02 -14.22 -11.54
CA ARG A 489 -4.43 -12.83 -11.17
C ARG A 489 -5.98 -12.64 -11.03
N VAL A 490 -6.66 -13.46 -10.20
CA VAL A 490 -8.12 -13.34 -9.94
C VAL A 490 -8.38 -12.63 -8.60
N HIS A 491 -9.52 -11.93 -8.46
CA HIS A 491 -9.85 -11.19 -7.24
C HIS A 491 -10.04 -12.13 -6.01
N PRO A 492 -9.34 -11.90 -4.88
CA PRO A 492 -9.16 -12.90 -3.81
C PRO A 492 -10.45 -13.32 -3.08
N LEU A 493 -11.49 -12.49 -3.13
CA LEU A 493 -12.74 -12.70 -2.40
C LEU A 493 -13.63 -13.78 -3.05
N TRP A 494 -13.71 -13.82 -4.37
CA TRP A 494 -14.46 -14.84 -5.13
C TRP A 494 -13.82 -16.22 -5.02
N VAL A 495 -12.50 -16.20 -5.00
CA VAL A 495 -11.62 -17.35 -4.88
C VAL A 495 -11.79 -17.95 -3.47
N THR A 496 -11.84 -17.12 -2.42
CA THR A 496 -12.18 -17.53 -1.04
C THR A 496 -13.59 -18.12 -0.92
N VAL A 497 -14.60 -17.52 -1.55
CA VAL A 497 -15.98 -18.04 -1.52
C VAL A 497 -16.09 -19.42 -2.19
N LEU A 498 -15.40 -19.62 -3.31
CA LEU A 498 -15.37 -20.91 -4.00
C LEU A 498 -14.57 -21.97 -3.21
N TYR A 499 -13.51 -21.57 -2.51
CA TYR A 499 -12.74 -22.43 -1.61
C TYR A 499 -13.57 -22.97 -0.45
N VAL A 500 -14.39 -22.13 0.18
CA VAL A 500 -15.25 -22.56 1.30
C VAL A 500 -16.38 -23.46 0.80
N LEU A 501 -16.96 -23.19 -0.39
CA LEU A 501 -18.03 -23.99 -0.98
C LEU A 501 -17.57 -25.42 -1.31
N THR A 502 -16.37 -25.54 -1.87
CA THR A 502 -15.78 -26.82 -2.23
C THR A 502 -15.37 -27.63 -0.99
N ALA A 503 -14.79 -26.96 0.01
CA ALA A 503 -14.45 -27.57 1.30
C ALA A 503 -15.70 -28.06 2.06
N GLU A 504 -16.78 -27.27 2.04
CA GLU A 504 -18.04 -27.68 2.66
C GLU A 504 -18.69 -28.88 1.99
N ILE A 505 -18.71 -28.94 0.67
CA ILE A 505 -19.32 -30.03 -0.07
C ILE A 505 -18.53 -31.33 0.15
N ALA A 506 -17.19 -31.25 0.22
CA ALA A 506 -16.32 -32.38 0.54
C ALA A 506 -16.55 -32.93 1.97
N ILE A 507 -16.90 -32.06 2.92
CA ILE A 507 -17.20 -32.42 4.31
C ILE A 507 -18.65 -32.90 4.49
N ALA A 508 -19.60 -32.35 3.73
CA ALA A 508 -21.03 -32.65 3.84
C ALA A 508 -21.41 -34.01 3.22
N GLY A 509 -20.73 -34.44 2.15
CA GLY A 509 -21.00 -35.71 1.45
C GLY A 509 -21.06 -36.95 2.37
N PRO A 510 -20.06 -37.17 3.25
CA PRO A 510 -20.09 -38.26 4.23
C PRO A 510 -21.17 -38.13 5.31
N LEU A 511 -21.56 -36.90 5.68
CA LEU A 511 -22.51 -36.61 6.77
C LEU A 511 -23.98 -36.71 6.34
N ILE A 512 -24.26 -36.51 5.05
CA ILE A 512 -25.59 -36.64 4.44
C ILE A 512 -26.15 -38.08 4.57
N GLN A 513 -25.29 -39.10 4.58
CA GLN A 513 -25.71 -40.50 4.74
C GLN A 513 -26.10 -40.88 6.18
N LEU A 514 -25.79 -40.04 7.17
CA LEU A 514 -25.88 -40.40 8.59
C LEU A 514 -27.16 -39.94 9.29
N ASN A 515 -27.84 -38.85 8.84
CA ASN A 515 -29.07 -38.40 9.48
C ASN A 515 -29.92 -37.44 8.61
N ARG A 516 -31.22 -37.76 8.40
CA ARG A 516 -32.18 -36.90 7.67
C ARG A 516 -32.32 -35.49 8.24
N GLN A 517 -32.05 -35.31 9.53
CA GLN A 517 -32.14 -34.01 10.20
C GLN A 517 -30.97 -33.07 9.87
N PHE A 518 -29.80 -33.62 9.52
CA PHE A 518 -28.66 -32.84 9.01
C PHE A 518 -28.95 -32.29 7.60
N LEU A 519 -29.55 -33.14 6.75
CA LEU A 519 -29.96 -32.78 5.38
C LEU A 519 -30.98 -31.63 5.35
N ALA A 520 -31.92 -31.61 6.30
CA ALA A 520 -32.89 -30.52 6.43
C ALA A 520 -32.23 -29.17 6.79
N GLY A 521 -31.25 -29.16 7.70
CA GLY A 521 -30.47 -27.95 8.05
C GLY A 521 -29.64 -27.45 6.86
N TRP A 522 -29.04 -28.36 6.10
CA TRP A 522 -28.25 -28.05 4.92
C TRP A 522 -29.08 -27.43 3.78
N VAL A 523 -30.27 -27.98 3.49
CA VAL A 523 -31.19 -27.43 2.48
C VAL A 523 -31.70 -26.03 2.87
N VAL A 524 -32.07 -25.83 4.14
CA VAL A 524 -32.51 -24.51 4.64
C VAL A 524 -31.41 -23.45 4.50
N SER A 525 -30.15 -23.87 4.66
CA SER A 525 -29.01 -22.96 4.52
C SER A 525 -28.64 -22.67 3.07
N GLY A 526 -28.83 -23.63 2.16
CA GLY A 526 -28.70 -23.41 0.72
C GLY A 526 -29.66 -22.32 0.20
N PHE A 527 -30.86 -22.23 0.78
CA PHE A 527 -31.79 -21.12 0.50
C PHE A 527 -31.26 -19.76 0.96
N ALA A 528 -30.53 -19.70 2.09
CA ALA A 528 -29.91 -18.46 2.57
C ALA A 528 -28.76 -17.98 1.67
N LEU A 529 -27.99 -18.92 1.11
CA LEU A 529 -26.94 -18.64 0.11
C LEU A 529 -27.50 -18.15 -1.22
N LEU A 530 -28.55 -18.80 -1.76
CA LEU A 530 -29.25 -18.34 -2.97
C LEU A 530 -29.83 -16.93 -2.75
N PHE A 531 -30.39 -16.66 -1.58
CA PHE A 531 -30.93 -15.35 -1.22
C PHE A 531 -29.85 -14.26 -1.10
N GLY A 532 -28.68 -14.59 -0.54
CA GLY A 532 -27.51 -13.69 -0.56
C GLY A 532 -27.08 -13.35 -1.98
N PHE A 533 -26.99 -14.36 -2.86
CA PHE A 533 -26.62 -14.18 -4.27
C PHE A 533 -27.59 -13.28 -5.04
N LEU A 534 -28.90 -13.46 -4.86
CA LEU A 534 -29.95 -12.66 -5.52
C LEU A 534 -30.00 -11.20 -5.05
N ARG A 535 -29.47 -10.90 -3.86
CA ARG A 535 -29.50 -9.56 -3.25
C ARG A 535 -28.34 -8.66 -3.68
N PHE A 536 -27.25 -9.22 -4.21
CA PHE A 536 -26.04 -8.48 -4.62
C PHE A 536 -26.03 -7.99 -6.08
N GLN A 537 -27.12 -8.19 -6.83
CA GLN A 537 -27.17 -7.87 -8.27
C GLN A 537 -28.00 -6.61 -8.52
N ARG A 538 -27.44 -5.63 -9.25
CA ARG A 538 -28.15 -4.39 -9.66
C ARG A 538 -28.76 -4.52 -11.06
N ASP A 539 -28.12 -5.29 -11.96
CA ASP A 539 -28.63 -5.68 -13.29
C ASP A 539 -28.31 -7.15 -13.57
N THR A 540 -29.29 -7.94 -13.98
CA THR A 540 -29.14 -9.40 -14.17
C THR A 540 -28.83 -9.73 -15.63
N ASP A 541 -27.64 -10.26 -15.92
CA ASP A 541 -27.24 -10.72 -17.26
C ASP A 541 -27.53 -12.22 -17.50
N LEU A 542 -27.36 -12.69 -18.74
CA LEU A 542 -27.65 -14.08 -19.15
C LEU A 542 -26.82 -15.14 -18.38
N PRO A 543 -25.51 -14.93 -18.14
CA PRO A 543 -24.70 -15.83 -17.30
C PRO A 543 -25.18 -15.92 -15.85
N GLN A 544 -25.61 -14.80 -15.26
CA GLN A 544 -26.11 -14.78 -13.89
C GLN A 544 -27.48 -15.47 -13.77
N LEU A 545 -28.34 -15.31 -14.78
CA LEU A 545 -29.60 -16.07 -14.87
C LEU A 545 -29.33 -17.59 -14.94
N ALA A 546 -28.28 -18.02 -15.63
CA ALA A 546 -27.87 -19.42 -15.67
C ALA A 546 -27.38 -19.93 -14.31
N ALA A 547 -26.58 -19.16 -13.57
CA ALA A 547 -26.13 -19.50 -12.22
C ALA A 547 -27.31 -19.58 -11.22
N ILE A 548 -28.26 -18.64 -11.29
CA ILE A 548 -29.49 -18.65 -10.48
C ILE A 548 -30.35 -19.86 -10.81
N ALA A 549 -30.54 -20.18 -12.09
CA ALA A 549 -31.31 -21.34 -12.52
C ALA A 549 -30.67 -22.65 -12.04
N LEU A 550 -29.34 -22.77 -12.10
CA LEU A 550 -28.59 -23.94 -11.64
C LEU A 550 -28.65 -24.12 -10.11
N LEU A 551 -28.53 -23.03 -9.33
CA LEU A 551 -28.71 -23.06 -7.87
C LEU A 551 -30.16 -23.38 -7.47
N ALA A 552 -31.14 -22.89 -8.23
CA ALA A 552 -32.56 -23.23 -8.02
C ALA A 552 -32.83 -24.72 -8.30
N VAL A 553 -32.28 -25.28 -9.39
CA VAL A 553 -32.37 -26.71 -9.70
C VAL A 553 -31.72 -27.57 -8.60
N TRP A 554 -30.57 -27.14 -8.08
CA TRP A 554 -29.89 -27.79 -6.95
C TRP A 554 -30.75 -27.79 -5.67
N LEU A 555 -31.41 -26.67 -5.36
CA LEU A 555 -32.34 -26.55 -4.23
C LEU A 555 -33.57 -27.44 -4.38
N VAL A 556 -34.14 -27.53 -5.59
CA VAL A 556 -35.28 -28.40 -5.89
C VAL A 556 -34.89 -29.88 -5.73
N LEU A 557 -33.71 -30.28 -6.21
CA LEU A 557 -33.17 -31.62 -6.01
C LEU A 557 -32.93 -31.92 -4.52
N GLY A 558 -32.38 -30.97 -3.77
CA GLY A 558 -32.19 -31.08 -2.31
C GLY A 558 -33.51 -31.28 -1.54
N VAL A 559 -34.54 -30.47 -1.83
CA VAL A 559 -35.88 -30.61 -1.20
C VAL A 559 -36.54 -31.94 -1.57
N ALA A 560 -36.41 -32.39 -2.82
CA ALA A 560 -36.95 -33.66 -3.28
C ALA A 560 -36.35 -34.89 -2.56
N THR A 561 -35.12 -34.78 -2.04
CA THR A 561 -34.50 -35.84 -1.22
C THR A 561 -35.00 -35.88 0.23
N VAL A 562 -35.60 -34.78 0.73
CA VAL A 562 -36.12 -34.66 2.10
C VAL A 562 -37.60 -35.08 2.18
N LEU A 563 -38.39 -34.90 1.12
CA LEU A 563 -39.76 -35.40 1.08
C LEU A 563 -39.81 -36.94 1.07
N PRO A 564 -40.73 -37.59 1.81
CA PRO A 564 -40.84 -39.04 1.82
C PRO A 564 -41.38 -39.52 0.47
N LEU A 565 -40.48 -39.98 -0.42
CA LEU A 565 -40.87 -40.71 -1.62
C LEU A 565 -41.56 -42.01 -1.19
N ARG A 566 -42.86 -42.08 -1.43
CA ARG A 566 -43.74 -43.17 -1.00
C ARG A 566 -43.58 -44.48 -1.80
N THR A 567 -42.56 -44.63 -2.65
CA THR A 567 -42.46 -45.79 -3.55
C THR A 567 -41.03 -46.33 -3.66
N GLY A 568 -40.88 -47.64 -3.43
CA GLY A 568 -39.62 -48.37 -3.36
C GLY A 568 -38.92 -48.60 -4.70
N ARG A 569 -38.37 -47.54 -5.31
CA ARG A 569 -37.39 -47.66 -6.41
C ARG A 569 -36.09 -46.95 -6.04
N PRO A 570 -34.93 -47.37 -6.59
CA PRO A 570 -33.60 -46.87 -6.23
C PRO A 570 -33.31 -45.50 -6.87
N LEU A 571 -34.22 -44.54 -6.67
CA LEU A 571 -34.05 -43.15 -7.11
C LEU A 571 -32.99 -42.43 -6.26
N GLY A 572 -32.77 -42.89 -5.02
CA GLY A 572 -31.88 -42.25 -4.05
C GLY A 572 -30.42 -42.14 -4.49
N LEU A 573 -29.88 -43.16 -5.17
CA LEU A 573 -28.46 -43.20 -5.57
C LEU A 573 -28.14 -42.28 -6.76
N ARG A 574 -29.07 -42.17 -7.71
CA ARG A 574 -28.90 -41.33 -8.91
C ARG A 574 -29.11 -39.84 -8.62
N VAL A 575 -30.05 -39.51 -7.72
CA VAL A 575 -30.31 -38.13 -7.28
C VAL A 575 -29.18 -37.61 -6.38
N THR A 576 -28.60 -38.45 -5.51
CA THR A 576 -27.42 -38.07 -4.72
C THR A 576 -26.16 -37.91 -5.59
N ALA A 577 -25.95 -38.78 -6.59
CA ALA A 577 -24.84 -38.63 -7.53
C ALA A 577 -24.94 -37.35 -8.38
N ALA A 578 -26.15 -36.99 -8.85
CA ALA A 578 -26.38 -35.75 -9.58
C ALA A 578 -26.14 -34.49 -8.71
N ALA A 579 -26.52 -34.53 -7.43
CA ALA A 579 -26.25 -33.44 -6.47
C ALA A 579 -24.76 -33.28 -6.13
N LEU A 580 -23.97 -34.36 -6.23
CA LEU A 580 -22.52 -34.38 -5.93
C LEU A 580 -21.65 -33.94 -7.13
N LEU A 581 -22.10 -34.16 -8.37
CA LEU A 581 -21.31 -33.92 -9.58
C LEU A 581 -21.52 -32.54 -10.24
N ALA A 582 -22.63 -31.85 -9.97
CA ALA A 582 -22.89 -30.51 -10.50
C ALA A 582 -21.90 -29.41 -10.03
N PRO A 583 -21.45 -29.38 -8.76
CA PRO A 583 -20.56 -28.34 -8.23
C PRO A 583 -19.13 -28.27 -8.83
N PRO A 584 -18.39 -29.38 -9.05
CA PRO A 584 -17.05 -29.30 -9.64
C PRO A 584 -17.08 -28.83 -11.10
N VAL A 585 -18.15 -29.14 -11.85
CA VAL A 585 -18.35 -28.64 -13.21
C VAL A 585 -18.66 -27.13 -13.20
N LEU A 586 -19.43 -26.64 -12.22
CA LEU A 586 -19.73 -25.23 -12.02
C LEU A 586 -18.52 -24.40 -11.56
N GLY A 587 -17.68 -24.94 -10.68
CA GLY A 587 -16.48 -24.27 -10.18
C GLY A 587 -15.38 -24.08 -11.24
N VAL A 588 -15.24 -25.04 -12.16
CA VAL A 588 -14.28 -24.95 -13.27
C VAL A 588 -14.71 -23.90 -14.31
N VAL A 589 -16.02 -23.73 -14.55
CA VAL A 589 -16.53 -22.72 -15.49
C VAL A 589 -16.47 -21.30 -14.91
N GLY A 590 -16.64 -21.13 -13.60
CA GLY A 590 -16.62 -19.82 -12.94
C GLY A 590 -15.22 -19.19 -12.78
N VAL A 591 -14.16 -20.00 -12.62
CA VAL A 591 -12.78 -19.52 -12.43
C VAL A 591 -12.12 -19.06 -13.74
N ALA A 592 -12.62 -19.53 -14.89
CA ALA A 592 -11.96 -19.30 -16.17
C ALA A 592 -12.37 -17.99 -16.90
N VAL A 593 -13.34 -17.19 -16.40
CA VAL A 593 -13.97 -16.15 -17.26
C VAL A 593 -14.09 -14.73 -16.66
N VAL A 594 -13.74 -14.44 -15.40
CA VAL A 594 -14.03 -13.08 -14.84
C VAL A 594 -12.79 -12.28 -14.43
N PRO A 595 -12.31 -11.34 -15.26
CA PRO A 595 -11.31 -10.34 -14.84
C PRO A 595 -11.91 -9.31 -13.85
N PRO A 596 -11.10 -8.74 -12.93
CA PRO A 596 -11.54 -7.68 -12.01
C PRO A 596 -11.99 -6.42 -12.75
N ALA A 597 -12.91 -5.65 -12.16
CA ALA A 597 -13.39 -4.39 -12.74
C ALA A 597 -12.23 -3.38 -12.87
N PRO A 598 -12.10 -2.65 -14.01
CA PRO A 598 -11.06 -1.65 -14.21
C PRO A 598 -11.18 -0.50 -13.19
N ARG A 599 -10.05 0.10 -12.78
CA ARG A 599 -10.03 1.37 -12.03
C ARG A 599 -10.44 2.52 -12.98
N PRO A 600 -10.89 3.68 -12.47
CA PRO A 600 -11.08 4.86 -13.33
C PRO A 600 -9.79 5.17 -14.11
N PRO A 601 -9.87 5.40 -15.43
CA PRO A 601 -8.69 5.66 -16.24
C PRO A 601 -7.97 6.94 -15.80
N LEU A 602 -6.63 6.88 -15.73
CA LEU A 602 -5.79 8.05 -15.47
C LEU A 602 -4.98 8.38 -16.73
N ALA A 603 -5.47 9.34 -17.51
CA ALA A 603 -4.80 9.82 -18.72
C ALA A 603 -3.57 10.67 -18.36
N VAL A 604 -2.35 10.17 -18.65
CA VAL A 604 -1.09 10.89 -18.40
C VAL A 604 -0.39 11.27 -19.70
N GLY A 605 0.17 10.30 -20.43
CA GLY A 605 0.77 10.51 -21.74
C GLY A 605 -0.29 10.87 -22.78
N LEU A 606 -0.01 11.89 -23.60
CA LEU A 606 -0.89 12.36 -24.67
C LEU A 606 -0.11 12.47 -25.98
N ALA A 607 -0.72 12.06 -27.08
CA ALA A 607 -0.22 12.38 -28.42
C ALA A 607 -1.38 12.49 -29.42
N ILE A 608 -1.22 13.32 -30.44
CA ILE A 608 -2.24 13.53 -31.48
C ILE A 608 -1.82 12.86 -32.77
N SER A 609 -2.79 12.35 -33.53
CA SER A 609 -2.52 11.85 -34.87
C SER A 609 -2.13 13.00 -35.81
N PRO A 610 -1.21 12.79 -36.77
CA PRO A 610 -0.78 13.84 -37.71
C PRO A 610 -1.92 14.45 -38.54
N ASP A 611 -2.96 13.66 -38.79
CA ASP A 611 -4.17 14.06 -39.51
C ASP A 611 -5.24 14.71 -38.62
N ASP A 612 -4.92 14.94 -37.34
CA ASP A 612 -5.80 15.56 -36.34
C ASP A 612 -7.15 14.84 -36.16
N ARG A 613 -7.24 13.55 -36.49
CA ARG A 613 -8.48 12.76 -36.29
C ARG A 613 -8.58 12.18 -34.90
N PHE A 614 -7.45 11.83 -34.28
CA PHE A 614 -7.42 11.10 -33.03
C PHE A 614 -6.46 11.71 -32.01
N LEU A 615 -6.93 11.81 -30.76
CA LEU A 615 -6.10 11.99 -29.59
C LEU A 615 -5.91 10.65 -28.91
N TYR A 616 -4.66 10.29 -28.64
CA TYR A 616 -4.29 9.08 -27.94
C TYR A 616 -3.85 9.42 -26.52
N ALA A 617 -4.28 8.60 -25.55
CA ALA A 617 -3.93 8.80 -24.15
C ALA A 617 -3.54 7.47 -23.49
N THR A 618 -2.47 7.47 -22.70
CA THR A 618 -2.14 6.32 -21.84
C THR A 618 -2.97 6.37 -20.56
N ASP A 619 -3.69 5.29 -20.28
CA ASP A 619 -4.24 5.00 -18.97
C ASP A 619 -3.19 4.33 -18.10
N THR A 620 -2.47 5.16 -17.34
CA THR A 620 -1.33 4.72 -16.53
C THR A 620 -1.73 3.74 -15.42
N GLN A 621 -2.96 3.83 -14.91
CA GLN A 621 -3.42 2.98 -13.81
C GLN A 621 -3.85 1.58 -14.26
N ASN A 622 -4.44 1.45 -15.45
CA ASN A 622 -4.97 0.17 -15.93
C ASN A 622 -4.10 -0.51 -17.00
N GLY A 623 -2.98 0.11 -17.41
CA GLY A 623 -2.08 -0.49 -18.41
C GLY A 623 -2.69 -0.52 -19.81
N ARG A 624 -3.37 0.57 -20.18
CA ARG A 624 -4.13 0.66 -21.44
C ARG A 624 -3.79 1.92 -22.22
N VAL A 625 -4.10 1.92 -23.52
CA VAL A 625 -4.12 3.11 -24.37
C VAL A 625 -5.53 3.33 -24.90
N MET A 626 -6.00 4.55 -24.72
CA MET A 626 -7.30 5.01 -25.18
C MET A 626 -7.12 5.91 -26.42
N ARG A 627 -8.12 5.91 -27.28
CA ARG A 627 -8.19 6.77 -28.46
C ARG A 627 -9.50 7.54 -28.45
N PHE A 628 -9.42 8.84 -28.68
CA PHE A 628 -10.56 9.75 -28.70
C PHE A 628 -10.63 10.46 -30.04
N SER A 629 -11.83 10.69 -30.54
CA SER A 629 -12.07 11.54 -31.70
C SER A 629 -11.79 12.99 -31.31
N THR A 630 -10.94 13.71 -32.05
CA THR A 630 -10.68 15.12 -31.76
C THR A 630 -11.90 16.00 -32.06
N THR A 631 -12.78 15.56 -32.98
CA THR A 631 -13.99 16.28 -33.39
C THR A 631 -15.13 16.09 -32.41
N THR A 632 -15.44 14.84 -32.04
CA THR A 632 -16.59 14.52 -31.16
C THR A 632 -16.20 14.47 -29.69
N GLN A 633 -14.91 14.35 -29.38
CA GLN A 633 -14.39 14.19 -28.01
C GLN A 633 -14.88 12.90 -27.32
N GLU A 634 -15.32 11.92 -28.10
CA GLU A 634 -15.76 10.62 -27.61
C GLU A 634 -14.68 9.56 -27.84
N ARG A 635 -14.65 8.53 -26.99
CA ARG A 635 -13.75 7.39 -27.14
C ARG A 635 -14.08 6.60 -28.42
N VAL A 636 -13.06 6.24 -29.20
CA VAL A 636 -13.17 5.53 -30.47
C VAL A 636 -12.51 4.16 -30.39
N GLY A 637 -13.36 3.15 -30.20
CA GLY A 637 -12.96 1.76 -30.04
C GLY A 637 -12.63 1.41 -28.58
N GLU A 638 -12.41 0.13 -28.34
CA GLU A 638 -12.04 -0.35 -27.00
C GLU A 638 -10.60 0.08 -26.63
N PRO A 639 -10.32 0.36 -25.35
CA PRO A 639 -8.97 0.57 -24.86
C PRO A 639 -8.06 -0.64 -25.17
N LEU A 640 -6.85 -0.38 -25.65
CA LEU A 640 -5.87 -1.44 -25.94
C LEU A 640 -4.99 -1.73 -24.74
N GLU A 641 -4.87 -2.99 -24.36
CA GLU A 641 -3.97 -3.42 -23.30
C GLU A 641 -2.51 -3.36 -23.76
N VAL A 642 -1.66 -2.76 -22.94
CA VAL A 642 -0.22 -2.63 -23.16
C VAL A 642 0.54 -3.18 -21.94
N GLY A 643 1.71 -2.64 -21.62
CA GLY A 643 2.44 -3.03 -20.41
C GLY A 643 1.96 -2.31 -19.15
N GLU A 644 2.55 -2.65 -18.01
CA GLU A 644 2.24 -2.00 -16.72
C GLU A 644 2.82 -0.57 -16.66
N PHE A 645 1.99 0.35 -16.17
CA PHE A 645 2.32 1.76 -15.94
C PHE A 645 2.81 2.50 -17.21
N PRO A 646 1.98 2.57 -18.26
CA PRO A 646 2.32 3.32 -19.47
C PRO A 646 2.42 4.81 -19.14
N SER A 647 3.60 5.39 -19.33
CA SER A 647 3.94 6.75 -18.87
C SER A 647 3.90 7.79 -19.98
N ASN A 648 4.20 7.39 -21.21
CA ASN A 648 4.24 8.28 -22.36
C ASN A 648 4.01 7.51 -23.67
N LEU A 649 3.65 8.22 -24.73
CA LEU A 649 3.52 7.66 -26.07
C LEU A 649 3.98 8.65 -27.15
N ILE A 650 4.36 8.13 -28.31
CA ILE A 650 4.68 8.93 -29.51
C ILE A 650 4.02 8.28 -30.74
N VAL A 651 3.61 9.10 -31.70
CA VAL A 651 2.99 8.67 -32.97
C VAL A 651 4.00 8.87 -34.09
N GLU A 652 4.09 7.92 -35.02
CA GLU A 652 4.89 8.10 -36.24
C GLU A 652 4.32 9.25 -37.09
N PRO A 653 5.16 10.04 -37.79
CA PRO A 653 4.72 11.16 -38.62
C PRO A 653 3.73 10.79 -39.74
N ASP A 654 3.75 9.55 -40.21
CA ASP A 654 2.79 9.04 -41.19
C ASP A 654 1.47 8.58 -40.56
N GLY A 655 1.39 8.58 -39.22
CA GLY A 655 0.25 8.13 -38.44
C GLY A 655 0.04 6.62 -38.46
N SER A 656 1.01 5.83 -38.93
CA SER A 656 0.83 4.39 -39.11
C SER A 656 0.99 3.61 -37.80
N ARG A 657 1.92 4.02 -36.93
CA ARG A 657 2.18 3.35 -35.64
C ARG A 657 2.31 4.31 -34.46
N LEU A 658 2.11 3.75 -33.28
CA LEU A 658 2.37 4.39 -32.00
C LEU A 658 3.31 3.53 -31.15
N TYR A 659 4.16 4.19 -30.38
CA TYR A 659 5.05 3.56 -29.42
C TYR A 659 4.69 4.02 -28.01
N VAL A 660 4.61 3.08 -27.07
CA VAL A 660 4.14 3.32 -25.70
C VAL A 660 5.19 2.87 -24.70
N ALA A 661 5.66 3.77 -23.84
CA ALA A 661 6.66 3.47 -22.82
C ALA A 661 5.96 2.87 -21.59
N ASN A 662 6.23 1.60 -21.30
CA ASN A 662 5.68 0.89 -20.15
C ASN A 662 6.71 0.91 -19.01
N SER A 663 6.69 1.99 -18.23
CA SER A 663 7.75 2.32 -17.25
C SER A 663 8.01 1.21 -16.22
N LYS A 664 6.95 0.55 -15.71
CA LYS A 664 7.07 -0.51 -14.70
C LYS A 664 7.41 -1.87 -15.30
N SER A 665 6.95 -2.13 -16.52
CA SER A 665 7.26 -3.37 -17.25
C SER A 665 8.59 -3.32 -18.00
N ASN A 666 9.31 -2.20 -17.97
CA ASN A 666 10.60 -2.00 -18.65
C ASN A 666 10.54 -2.40 -20.13
N SER A 667 9.47 -1.99 -20.83
CA SER A 667 9.25 -2.36 -22.23
C SER A 667 8.57 -1.24 -23.01
N VAL A 668 8.60 -1.36 -24.34
CA VAL A 668 7.84 -0.52 -25.28
C VAL A 668 6.82 -1.37 -26.01
N SER A 669 5.55 -0.97 -25.97
CA SER A 669 4.50 -1.57 -26.79
C SER A 669 4.37 -0.80 -28.11
N VAL A 670 4.11 -1.52 -29.20
CA VAL A 670 3.89 -0.96 -30.53
C VAL A 670 2.42 -1.16 -30.89
N ILE A 671 1.76 -0.14 -31.40
CA ILE A 671 0.35 -0.19 -31.81
C ILE A 671 0.26 0.22 -33.27
N ASP A 672 -0.45 -0.57 -34.08
CA ASP A 672 -0.84 -0.20 -35.43
C ASP A 672 -2.09 0.69 -35.35
N ALA A 673 -1.96 1.93 -35.83
CA ALA A 673 -2.99 2.96 -35.68
C ALA A 673 -4.25 2.68 -36.53
N ALA A 674 -4.05 2.06 -37.71
CA ALA A 674 -5.11 1.81 -38.68
C ALA A 674 -6.05 0.68 -38.22
N SER A 675 -5.48 -0.46 -37.85
CA SER A 675 -6.21 -1.61 -37.31
C SER A 675 -6.58 -1.44 -35.84
N TRP A 676 -5.92 -0.51 -35.14
CA TRP A 676 -6.04 -0.32 -33.69
C TRP A 676 -5.73 -1.62 -32.93
N THR A 677 -4.54 -2.18 -33.16
CA THR A 677 -4.08 -3.41 -32.51
C THR A 677 -2.62 -3.32 -32.07
N VAL A 678 -2.25 -4.05 -31.01
CA VAL A 678 -0.84 -4.16 -30.56
C VAL A 678 -0.06 -5.06 -31.52
N VAL A 679 1.08 -4.57 -32.01
CA VAL A 679 1.95 -5.25 -32.97
C VAL A 679 3.06 -5.98 -32.22
N GLY A 680 3.16 -7.28 -32.45
CA GLY A 680 4.26 -8.10 -31.93
C GLY A 680 4.25 -8.24 -30.40
N ARG A 681 5.41 -8.62 -29.84
CA ARG A 681 5.62 -8.69 -28.39
C ARG A 681 6.20 -7.35 -27.90
N PRO A 682 5.94 -6.94 -26.64
CA PRO A 682 6.59 -5.77 -26.06
C PRO A 682 8.11 -5.86 -26.17
N ILE A 683 8.74 -4.77 -26.62
CA ILE A 683 10.18 -4.67 -26.82
C ILE A 683 10.83 -4.34 -25.49
N ALA A 684 11.70 -5.20 -24.97
CA ALA A 684 12.39 -4.94 -23.69
C ALA A 684 13.37 -3.77 -23.82
N VAL A 685 13.37 -2.89 -22.82
CA VAL A 685 14.28 -1.73 -22.73
C VAL A 685 14.82 -1.60 -21.30
N ALA A 686 15.76 -0.69 -21.09
CA ALA A 686 16.32 -0.46 -19.76
C ALA A 686 15.27 0.04 -18.75
N PRO A 687 15.45 -0.21 -17.42
CA PRO A 687 14.44 0.12 -16.42
C PRO A 687 13.97 1.58 -16.39
N GLY A 688 12.65 1.77 -16.26
CA GLY A 688 12.02 3.08 -16.20
C GLY A 688 12.06 3.90 -17.50
N PRO A 689 11.61 3.37 -18.66
CA PRO A 689 11.44 4.15 -19.87
C PRO A 689 10.40 5.27 -19.68
N THR A 690 10.70 6.49 -20.09
CA THR A 690 9.83 7.66 -19.86
C THR A 690 9.52 8.49 -21.10
N THR A 691 10.46 8.65 -22.03
CA THR A 691 10.34 9.54 -23.19
C THR A 691 11.05 8.99 -24.42
N PHE A 692 10.73 9.56 -25.58
CA PHE A 692 11.06 9.05 -26.90
C PHE A 692 11.66 10.14 -27.78
N ALA A 693 12.61 9.75 -28.63
CA ALA A 693 12.98 10.52 -29.82
C ALA A 693 12.87 9.62 -31.05
N LEU A 694 12.11 10.04 -32.05
CA LEU A 694 11.89 9.27 -33.28
C LEU A 694 12.61 9.94 -34.46
N ASN A 695 13.46 9.19 -35.14
CA ASN A 695 14.10 9.59 -36.39
C ASN A 695 13.60 8.69 -37.52
N THR A 696 12.68 9.20 -38.33
CA THR A 696 12.12 8.50 -39.50
C THR A 696 13.06 8.45 -40.68
N ALA A 697 14.07 9.32 -40.76
CA ALA A 697 15.08 9.26 -41.82
C ALA A 697 16.02 8.06 -41.69
N THR A 698 16.10 7.46 -40.50
CA THR A 698 16.97 6.31 -40.20
C THR A 698 16.22 5.10 -39.65
N ASP A 699 14.90 5.17 -39.56
CA ASP A 699 14.04 4.14 -38.97
C ASP A 699 14.49 3.77 -37.55
N ARG A 700 14.71 4.78 -36.71
CA ARG A 700 15.19 4.63 -35.33
C ARG A 700 14.30 5.33 -34.33
N LEU A 701 13.94 4.59 -33.29
CA LEU A 701 13.32 5.08 -32.08
C LEU A 701 14.33 4.99 -30.93
N PHE A 702 14.54 6.10 -30.24
CA PHE A 702 15.39 6.19 -29.06
C PHE A 702 14.52 6.32 -27.83
N VAL A 703 14.74 5.46 -26.85
CA VAL A 703 13.94 5.37 -25.63
C VAL A 703 14.83 5.75 -24.46
N LEU A 704 14.55 6.89 -23.82
CA LEU A 704 15.25 7.29 -22.61
C LEU A 704 14.64 6.59 -21.40
N SER A 705 15.48 5.85 -20.69
CA SER A 705 15.17 5.20 -19.42
C SER A 705 15.82 5.97 -18.28
N GLN A 706 15.04 6.81 -17.60
CA GLN A 706 15.54 7.72 -16.57
C GLN A 706 16.12 6.98 -15.36
N THR A 707 15.48 5.90 -14.90
CA THR A 707 15.97 5.12 -13.74
C THR A 707 17.31 4.46 -14.05
N ALA A 708 17.51 4.00 -15.29
CA ALA A 708 18.78 3.42 -15.73
C ALA A 708 19.81 4.46 -16.19
N ALA A 709 19.40 5.72 -16.40
CA ALA A 709 20.18 6.78 -17.04
C ALA A 709 20.78 6.39 -18.40
N THR A 710 20.01 5.66 -19.21
CA THR A 710 20.45 5.15 -20.52
C THR A 710 19.41 5.34 -21.61
N ILE A 711 19.86 5.39 -22.87
CA ILE A 711 19.02 5.43 -24.05
C ILE A 711 19.11 4.08 -24.78
N THR A 712 17.97 3.45 -25.01
CA THR A 712 17.87 2.23 -25.84
C THR A 712 17.47 2.60 -27.26
N GLU A 713 18.22 2.14 -28.25
CA GLU A 713 17.90 2.32 -29.68
C GLU A 713 17.08 1.13 -30.18
N ILE A 714 15.99 1.40 -30.92
CA ILE A 714 15.09 0.42 -31.51
C ILE A 714 14.97 0.71 -33.01
N ASN A 715 15.10 -0.32 -33.84
CA ASN A 715 14.78 -0.24 -35.26
C ASN A 715 13.25 -0.35 -35.44
N THR A 716 12.64 0.65 -36.08
CA THR A 716 11.18 0.75 -36.23
C THR A 716 10.61 -0.19 -37.29
N GLU A 717 11.42 -0.62 -38.27
CA GLU A 717 11.00 -1.63 -39.25
C GLU A 717 10.97 -3.03 -38.63
N THR A 718 12.05 -3.42 -37.95
CA THR A 718 12.22 -4.78 -37.41
C THR A 718 11.65 -4.94 -36.00
N LEU A 719 11.37 -3.84 -35.30
CA LEU A 719 10.89 -3.80 -33.91
C LEU A 719 11.84 -4.51 -32.93
N THR A 720 13.14 -4.34 -33.15
CA THR A 720 14.19 -4.93 -32.31
C THR A 720 15.17 -3.87 -31.82
N THR A 721 15.73 -4.10 -30.63
CA THR A 721 16.79 -3.25 -30.10
C THR A 721 18.04 -3.33 -30.97
N VAL A 722 18.71 -2.20 -31.13
CA VAL A 722 19.95 -2.09 -31.92
C VAL A 722 21.09 -1.86 -30.94
N GLY A 723 22.02 -2.81 -30.86
CA GLY A 723 23.23 -2.74 -30.03
C GLY A 723 22.96 -2.52 -28.52
N GLY A 724 23.95 -1.98 -27.79
CA GLY A 724 23.88 -1.73 -26.35
C GLY A 724 23.36 -0.33 -25.98
N PRO A 725 23.00 -0.12 -24.70
CA PRO A 725 22.46 1.15 -24.22
C PRO A 725 23.49 2.29 -24.32
N LEU A 726 23.05 3.47 -24.77
CA LEU A 726 23.86 4.69 -24.75
C LEU A 726 23.75 5.37 -23.38
N ALA A 727 24.85 5.90 -22.86
CA ALA A 727 24.83 6.65 -21.61
C ALA A 727 24.15 8.01 -21.81
N ALA A 728 23.13 8.31 -21.00
CA ALA A 728 22.38 9.57 -21.07
C ALA A 728 22.98 10.68 -20.19
N GLY A 729 23.94 10.34 -19.32
CA GLY A 729 24.53 11.27 -18.34
C GLY A 729 23.84 11.23 -16.98
N THR A 730 24.14 12.21 -16.12
CA THR A 730 23.59 12.30 -14.76
C THR A 730 22.27 13.06 -14.77
N THR A 731 21.21 12.46 -14.22
CA THR A 731 19.84 13.02 -14.15
C THR A 731 19.24 13.43 -15.52
N PRO A 732 19.22 12.51 -16.50
CA PRO A 732 18.64 12.83 -17.80
C PRO A 732 17.14 13.06 -17.66
N THR A 733 16.62 14.12 -18.27
CA THR A 733 15.19 14.46 -18.22
C THR A 733 14.49 14.12 -19.52
N ASP A 734 15.08 14.47 -20.66
CA ASP A 734 14.48 14.23 -21.97
C ASP A 734 15.52 13.95 -23.06
N VAL A 735 15.05 13.42 -24.20
CA VAL A 735 15.87 13.14 -25.38
C VAL A 735 15.18 13.63 -26.66
N ALA A 736 15.93 14.30 -27.52
CA ALA A 736 15.52 14.66 -28.88
C ALA A 736 16.55 14.16 -29.90
N VAL A 737 16.15 14.04 -31.16
CA VAL A 737 17.02 13.59 -32.26
C VAL A 737 16.86 14.50 -33.47
N ASP A 738 17.96 14.81 -34.16
CA ASP A 738 17.92 15.49 -35.45
C ASP A 738 17.99 14.49 -36.63
N ASP A 739 17.72 14.99 -37.84
CA ASP A 739 17.69 14.18 -39.07
C ASP A 739 19.03 13.45 -39.35
N SER A 740 20.15 13.96 -38.84
CA SER A 740 21.46 13.34 -39.01
C SER A 740 21.71 12.15 -38.06
N GLY A 741 20.87 12.00 -37.04
CA GLY A 741 21.01 11.00 -35.99
C GLY A 741 21.83 11.48 -34.78
N ARG A 742 21.96 12.80 -34.57
CA ARG A 742 22.51 13.32 -33.31
C ARG A 742 21.41 13.40 -32.28
N LEU A 743 21.70 12.86 -31.10
CA LEU A 743 20.84 12.88 -29.93
C LEU A 743 21.21 14.07 -29.04
N TYR A 744 20.19 14.76 -28.58
CA TYR A 744 20.28 15.85 -27.61
C TYR A 744 19.63 15.35 -26.32
N VAL A 745 20.37 15.36 -25.22
CA VAL A 745 19.91 14.82 -23.93
C VAL A 745 19.99 15.91 -22.87
N SER A 746 18.85 16.32 -22.34
CA SER A 746 18.81 17.31 -21.26
C SER A 746 19.17 16.66 -19.93
N SER A 747 19.91 17.37 -19.10
CA SER A 747 20.31 16.93 -17.77
C SER A 747 19.97 18.02 -16.75
N ARG A 748 19.11 17.68 -15.79
CA ARG A 748 18.54 18.66 -14.85
C ARG A 748 19.59 19.24 -13.92
N ASP A 749 20.41 18.39 -13.32
CA ASP A 749 21.33 18.82 -12.26
C ASP A 749 22.58 19.51 -12.79
N THR A 750 22.94 19.23 -14.05
CA THR A 750 24.11 19.83 -14.70
C THR A 750 23.76 21.03 -15.57
N ASP A 751 22.48 21.39 -15.69
CA ASP A 751 22.03 22.58 -16.43
C ASP A 751 22.47 22.59 -17.92
N THR A 752 22.60 21.40 -18.51
CA THR A 752 23.19 21.20 -19.83
C THR A 752 22.36 20.30 -20.74
N VAL A 753 22.61 20.42 -22.05
CA VAL A 753 22.18 19.46 -23.08
C VAL A 753 23.41 18.77 -23.66
N ALA A 754 23.56 17.47 -23.41
CA ALA A 754 24.60 16.65 -24.03
C ALA A 754 24.26 16.36 -25.50
N VAL A 755 25.28 16.28 -26.35
CA VAL A 755 25.12 15.96 -27.78
C VAL A 755 25.88 14.67 -28.09
N LEU A 756 25.13 13.62 -28.43
CA LEU A 756 25.65 12.28 -28.72
C LEU A 756 25.40 11.96 -30.18
N ASP A 757 26.31 11.25 -30.84
CA ASP A 757 26.06 10.72 -32.17
C ASP A 757 25.55 9.28 -32.04
N ALA A 758 24.36 8.99 -32.58
CA ALA A 758 23.73 7.69 -32.41
C ALA A 758 24.53 6.55 -33.07
N ARG A 759 25.25 6.83 -34.17
CA ARG A 759 26.00 5.82 -34.93
C ARG A 759 27.28 5.39 -34.22
N SER A 760 28.10 6.36 -33.82
CA SER A 760 29.35 6.15 -33.09
C SER A 760 29.15 5.90 -31.61
N ARG A 761 27.98 6.28 -31.07
CA ARG A 761 27.58 6.15 -29.66
C ARG A 761 28.50 6.89 -28.69
N GLN A 762 29.04 8.01 -29.15
CA GLN A 762 29.93 8.86 -28.37
C GLN A 762 29.43 10.31 -28.35
N ALA A 763 29.89 11.05 -27.34
CA ALA A 763 29.68 12.49 -27.30
C ALA A 763 30.37 13.16 -28.50
N VAL A 764 29.62 13.95 -29.25
CA VAL A 764 30.13 14.70 -30.41
C VAL A 764 30.96 15.90 -29.96
N ARG A 765 30.57 16.47 -28.81
CA ARG A 765 31.18 17.67 -28.24
C ARG A 765 30.89 17.77 -26.75
N SER A 766 31.51 18.76 -26.11
CA SER A 766 31.15 19.15 -24.73
C SER A 766 29.67 19.55 -24.63
N PRO A 767 29.00 19.25 -23.51
CA PRO A 767 27.60 19.61 -23.29
C PRO A 767 27.33 21.10 -23.46
N ILE A 768 26.17 21.42 -24.02
CA ILE A 768 25.70 22.79 -24.25
C ILE A 768 25.13 23.31 -22.93
N ALA A 769 25.74 24.34 -22.34
CA ALA A 769 25.18 25.01 -21.18
C ALA A 769 23.92 25.80 -21.58
N VAL A 770 22.78 25.41 -21.02
CA VAL A 770 21.48 26.08 -21.22
C VAL A 770 21.00 26.77 -19.94
N GLY A 771 21.43 26.25 -18.78
CA GLY A 771 20.96 26.71 -17.47
C GLY A 771 19.51 26.30 -17.19
N ASP A 772 19.03 26.70 -16.01
CA ASP A 772 17.60 26.71 -15.67
C ASP A 772 16.94 25.32 -15.63
N ALA A 773 17.68 24.30 -15.17
CA ALA A 773 17.21 22.95 -14.87
C ALA A 773 16.34 22.35 -16.01
N PRO A 774 16.92 22.10 -17.20
CA PRO A 774 16.17 21.73 -18.40
C PRO A 774 15.32 20.48 -18.16
N GLY A 775 14.02 20.59 -18.37
CA GLY A 775 13.02 19.57 -18.11
C GLY A 775 12.54 18.82 -19.34
N ASP A 776 12.47 19.50 -20.49
CA ASP A 776 11.83 18.99 -21.71
C ASP A 776 12.53 19.51 -22.98
N LEU A 777 12.55 18.70 -24.04
CA LEU A 777 13.20 18.97 -25.32
C LEU A 777 12.20 18.83 -26.48
N ILE A 778 11.84 19.95 -27.10
CA ILE A 778 10.81 19.98 -28.14
C ILE A 778 11.46 20.30 -29.49
N SER A 779 11.42 19.34 -30.41
CA SER A 779 11.82 19.56 -31.80
C SER A 779 10.83 20.49 -32.50
N GLY A 780 11.36 21.54 -33.12
CA GLY A 780 10.63 22.54 -33.89
C GLY A 780 11.02 22.56 -35.37
N PRO A 781 10.39 23.44 -36.16
CA PRO A 781 10.67 23.57 -37.58
C PRO A 781 12.12 24.02 -37.83
N ASP A 782 12.63 23.73 -39.02
CA ASP A 782 13.92 24.20 -39.52
C ASP A 782 15.14 23.87 -38.65
N GLY A 783 15.06 22.86 -37.78
CA GLY A 783 16.12 22.47 -36.87
C GLY A 783 16.18 23.31 -35.60
N ALA A 784 15.12 24.03 -35.25
CA ALA A 784 14.99 24.59 -33.91
C ALA A 784 14.76 23.47 -32.90
N LEU A 785 15.51 23.45 -31.81
CA LEU A 785 15.28 22.61 -30.65
C LEU A 785 15.01 23.52 -29.45
N TYR A 786 13.79 23.48 -28.92
CA TYR A 786 13.39 24.23 -27.75
C TYR A 786 13.74 23.42 -26.50
N VAL A 787 14.49 24.03 -25.60
CA VAL A 787 14.89 23.45 -24.31
C VAL A 787 14.11 24.17 -23.24
N VAL A 788 13.13 23.51 -22.63
CA VAL A 788 12.27 24.10 -21.61
C VAL A 788 12.95 23.96 -20.25
N GLY A 789 13.33 25.07 -19.63
CA GLY A 789 13.80 25.16 -18.25
C GLY A 789 12.67 25.52 -17.30
N LYS A 790 12.98 25.81 -16.03
CA LYS A 790 11.98 26.20 -15.03
C LYS A 790 11.37 27.57 -15.29
N ALA A 791 12.15 28.59 -15.63
CA ALA A 791 11.69 29.99 -15.77
C ALA A 791 11.96 30.59 -17.16
N SER A 792 12.40 29.76 -18.10
CA SER A 792 12.79 30.18 -19.44
C SER A 792 12.79 29.00 -20.39
N TYR A 793 12.84 29.29 -21.69
CA TYR A 793 13.23 28.30 -22.68
C TYR A 793 14.42 28.82 -23.48
N ALA A 794 15.30 27.90 -23.87
CA ALA A 794 16.39 28.17 -24.78
C ALA A 794 16.10 27.57 -26.16
N VAL A 795 16.62 28.20 -27.21
CA VAL A 795 16.52 27.67 -28.59
C VAL A 795 17.92 27.32 -29.08
N ILE A 796 18.11 26.06 -29.47
CA ILE A 796 19.32 25.54 -30.09
C ILE A 796 19.01 25.30 -31.57
N ASN A 797 19.84 25.82 -32.47
CA ASN A 797 19.78 25.46 -33.89
C ASN A 797 20.61 24.18 -34.14
N THR A 798 19.95 23.05 -34.39
CA THR A 798 20.59 21.73 -34.59
C THR A 798 21.35 21.63 -35.91
N LYS A 799 21.03 22.47 -36.89
CA LYS A 799 21.76 22.54 -38.18
C LYS A 799 23.12 23.23 -38.06
N VAL A 800 23.38 23.91 -36.94
CA VAL A 800 24.66 24.58 -36.66
C VAL A 800 25.42 23.81 -35.60
N GLU A 801 26.59 23.27 -35.95
CA GLU A 801 27.38 22.39 -35.09
C GLU A 801 27.72 23.00 -33.71
N LEU A 802 28.12 24.27 -33.69
CA LEU A 802 28.43 25.03 -32.47
C LEU A 802 27.39 26.12 -32.20
N SER A 803 26.12 25.74 -32.25
CA SER A 803 25.01 26.63 -31.92
C SER A 803 25.10 27.17 -30.50
N LYS A 804 25.00 28.50 -30.34
CA LYS A 804 24.84 29.14 -29.04
C LYS A 804 23.34 29.22 -28.71
N PRO A 805 22.90 28.68 -27.56
CA PRO A 805 21.50 28.72 -27.19
C PRO A 805 21.00 30.15 -27.03
N THR A 806 19.85 30.47 -27.60
CA THR A 806 19.18 31.76 -27.38
C THR A 806 18.10 31.61 -26.33
N LYS A 807 18.32 32.21 -25.16
CA LYS A 807 17.44 32.10 -23.98
C LYS A 807 16.36 33.18 -23.98
N ASN A 808 15.11 32.81 -23.71
CA ASN A 808 13.98 33.71 -23.58
C ASN A 808 13.27 33.42 -22.25
N ALA A 809 13.12 34.44 -21.41
CA ALA A 809 12.43 34.32 -20.13
C ALA A 809 10.93 34.20 -20.33
N VAL A 810 10.29 33.36 -19.52
CA VAL A 810 8.86 33.11 -19.57
C VAL A 810 8.33 33.05 -18.13
N PRO A 811 7.23 33.75 -17.79
CA PRO A 811 6.71 33.73 -16.43
C PRO A 811 6.27 32.33 -15.98
N GLY A 812 6.53 31.97 -14.71
CA GLY A 812 6.08 30.70 -14.11
C GLY A 812 7.17 29.61 -14.04
N ASP A 813 6.88 28.55 -13.27
CA ASP A 813 7.67 27.32 -13.15
C ASP A 813 7.18 26.32 -14.20
N LEU A 814 7.76 26.40 -15.40
CA LEU A 814 7.45 25.56 -16.55
C LEU A 814 7.80 24.10 -16.27
N LYS A 815 7.04 23.20 -16.89
CA LYS A 815 7.22 21.74 -16.73
C LYS A 815 7.44 21.03 -18.04
N ASP A 816 6.66 21.36 -19.07
CA ASP A 816 6.65 20.67 -20.36
C ASP A 816 5.91 21.55 -21.38
N GLY A 817 6.04 21.25 -22.67
CA GLY A 817 5.56 22.07 -23.77
C GLY A 817 5.33 21.27 -25.05
N ALA A 818 4.71 21.92 -26.03
CA ALA A 818 4.53 21.34 -27.36
C ALA A 818 4.53 22.45 -28.41
N VAL A 819 5.03 22.13 -29.60
CA VAL A 819 5.03 23.01 -30.77
C VAL A 819 3.90 22.60 -31.71
N SER A 820 3.19 23.57 -32.28
CA SER A 820 2.22 23.32 -33.35
C SER A 820 2.93 22.77 -34.59
N ASN A 821 2.25 21.96 -35.40
CA ASN A 821 2.91 21.30 -36.55
C ASN A 821 3.37 22.29 -37.63
N ASP A 822 2.69 23.43 -37.76
CA ASP A 822 3.14 24.56 -38.59
C ASP A 822 4.36 25.30 -38.02
N GLY A 823 4.79 24.94 -36.81
CA GLY A 823 5.93 25.49 -36.11
C GLY A 823 5.76 26.94 -35.64
N ARG A 824 4.56 27.51 -35.78
CA ARG A 824 4.27 28.92 -35.51
C ARG A 824 4.09 29.20 -34.02
N PHE A 825 3.56 28.25 -33.27
CA PHE A 825 3.26 28.42 -31.86
C PHE A 825 3.97 27.37 -31.00
N LEU A 826 4.63 27.85 -29.96
CA LEU A 826 5.14 27.04 -28.85
C LEU A 826 4.19 27.23 -27.67
N CYS A 827 3.52 26.16 -27.27
CA CYS A 827 2.66 26.13 -26.10
C CYS A 827 3.46 25.56 -24.93
N LEU A 828 3.64 26.34 -23.87
CA LEU A 828 4.32 25.91 -22.65
C LEU A 828 3.32 25.83 -21.52
N PHE A 829 3.42 24.80 -20.70
CA PHE A 829 2.69 24.76 -19.44
C PHE A 829 3.61 24.76 -18.24
N GLY A 830 3.10 25.26 -17.14
CA GLY A 830 3.82 25.40 -15.89
C GLY A 830 2.90 25.77 -14.75
N ARG A 831 3.49 26.32 -13.70
CA ARG A 831 2.75 26.79 -12.53
C ARG A 831 3.21 28.17 -12.09
N SER A 832 2.28 29.04 -11.76
CA SER A 832 2.56 30.35 -11.17
C SER A 832 1.89 30.43 -9.81
N GLY A 833 2.68 30.26 -8.74
CA GLY A 833 2.16 30.14 -7.38
C GLY A 833 1.29 28.88 -7.20
N LYS A 834 -0.02 29.07 -7.08
CA LYS A 834 -1.01 27.98 -6.89
C LYS A 834 -1.81 27.65 -8.15
N GLU A 835 -1.67 28.43 -9.22
CA GLU A 835 -2.44 28.26 -10.46
C GLU A 835 -1.59 27.58 -11.53
N ASP A 836 -2.23 26.69 -12.31
CA ASP A 836 -1.64 26.10 -13.50
C ASP A 836 -1.67 27.14 -14.62
N THR A 837 -0.58 27.26 -15.36
CA THR A 837 -0.42 28.29 -16.39
C THR A 837 -0.14 27.66 -17.74
N VAL A 838 -0.83 28.09 -18.78
CA VAL A 838 -0.56 27.74 -20.18
C VAL A 838 -0.24 29.01 -20.94
N GLN A 839 0.87 29.01 -21.66
CA GLN A 839 1.33 30.17 -22.42
C GLN A 839 1.55 29.77 -23.88
N VAL A 840 1.00 30.58 -24.78
CA VAL A 840 1.15 30.41 -26.23
C VAL A 840 2.13 31.46 -26.71
N ILE A 841 3.22 31.01 -27.33
CA ILE A 841 4.33 31.85 -27.77
C ILE A 841 4.42 31.77 -29.29
N ASP A 842 4.40 32.93 -29.96
CA ASP A 842 4.68 33.00 -31.39
C ASP A 842 6.18 32.80 -31.62
N THR A 843 6.57 31.76 -32.34
CA THR A 843 7.97 31.32 -32.45
C THR A 843 8.84 32.29 -33.26
N GLY A 844 8.23 33.01 -34.22
CA GLY A 844 8.91 34.00 -35.05
C GLY A 844 9.27 35.27 -34.27
N SER A 845 8.30 35.83 -33.53
CA SER A 845 8.50 37.02 -32.71
C SER A 845 9.07 36.72 -31.32
N ARG A 846 8.97 35.47 -30.85
CA ARG A 846 9.33 34.98 -29.51
C ARG A 846 8.60 35.71 -28.39
N LYS A 847 7.38 36.17 -28.68
CA LYS A 847 6.53 36.86 -27.71
C LYS A 847 5.39 35.95 -27.29
N VAL A 848 5.02 36.05 -26.01
CA VAL A 848 3.78 35.46 -25.49
C VAL A 848 2.61 36.18 -26.16
N VAL A 849 1.81 35.44 -26.92
CA VAL A 849 0.62 35.95 -27.62
C VAL A 849 -0.68 35.59 -26.89
N GLY A 850 -0.63 34.64 -25.96
CA GLY A 850 -1.76 34.27 -25.10
C GLY A 850 -1.30 33.61 -23.80
N SER A 851 -2.08 33.77 -22.73
CA SER A 851 -1.85 33.09 -21.46
C SER A 851 -3.16 32.76 -20.73
N LEU A 852 -3.20 31.60 -20.09
CA LEU A 852 -4.28 31.14 -19.23
C LEU A 852 -3.70 30.75 -17.89
N ASN A 853 -4.25 31.32 -16.82
CA ASN A 853 -3.98 30.88 -15.45
C ASN A 853 -5.30 30.36 -14.86
N ALA A 854 -5.33 29.09 -14.50
CA ALA A 854 -6.51 28.42 -13.94
C ALA A 854 -6.09 27.19 -13.15
N ASN A 855 -7.01 26.60 -12.38
CA ASN A 855 -6.80 25.24 -11.88
C ASN A 855 -7.15 24.25 -13.02
N LEU A 856 -6.13 23.67 -13.64
CA LEU A 856 -6.29 22.74 -14.76
C LEU A 856 -6.19 21.27 -14.31
N GLY A 857 -6.02 21.04 -13.00
CA GLY A 857 -5.94 19.71 -12.41
C GLY A 857 -4.51 19.17 -12.33
N LEU A 858 -3.52 20.05 -12.18
CA LEU A 858 -2.08 19.74 -12.15
C LEU A 858 -1.66 18.93 -13.39
N PRO A 859 -1.58 19.59 -14.55
CA PRO A 859 -1.28 18.90 -15.79
C PRO A 859 0.11 18.28 -15.76
N ALA A 860 0.22 17.10 -16.37
CA ALA A 860 1.48 16.36 -16.47
C ALA A 860 2.05 16.35 -17.88
N ARG A 861 1.19 16.34 -18.92
CA ARG A 861 1.57 16.38 -20.34
C ARG A 861 0.64 17.30 -21.13
N ILE A 862 1.19 17.84 -22.21
CA ILE A 862 0.50 18.69 -23.19
C ILE A 862 0.60 18.10 -24.59
N ALA A 863 -0.47 18.20 -25.37
CA ALA A 863 -0.45 17.93 -26.80
C ALA A 863 -1.14 19.08 -27.54
N VAL A 864 -0.61 19.46 -28.70
CA VAL A 864 -1.16 20.55 -29.52
C VAL A 864 -1.61 19.97 -30.85
N SER A 865 -2.81 20.33 -31.26
CA SER A 865 -3.34 19.96 -32.58
C SER A 865 -2.45 20.48 -33.72
N PRO A 866 -2.40 19.78 -34.86
CA PRO A 866 -1.59 20.18 -36.00
C PRO A 866 -1.86 21.60 -36.51
N ASP A 867 -3.10 22.07 -36.45
CA ASP A 867 -3.50 23.44 -36.81
C ASP A 867 -3.15 24.50 -35.75
N GLY A 868 -2.63 24.05 -34.60
CA GLY A 868 -2.27 24.88 -33.46
C GLY A 868 -3.46 25.47 -32.72
N GLN A 869 -4.71 25.17 -33.06
CA GLN A 869 -5.91 25.82 -32.51
C GLN A 869 -6.39 25.19 -31.20
N ARG A 870 -6.09 23.91 -30.99
CA ARG A 870 -6.50 23.14 -29.80
C ARG A 870 -5.30 22.64 -29.02
N ILE A 871 -5.37 22.80 -27.70
CA ILE A 871 -4.39 22.29 -26.74
C ILE A 871 -5.09 21.28 -25.84
N TYR A 872 -4.50 20.11 -25.69
CA TYR A 872 -4.96 19.03 -24.81
C TYR A 872 -4.02 18.93 -23.62
N LEU A 873 -4.58 18.86 -22.42
CA LEU A 873 -3.82 18.73 -21.18
C LEU A 873 -4.31 17.54 -20.38
N SER A 874 -3.36 16.72 -19.93
CA SER A 874 -3.65 15.66 -18.98
C SER A 874 -4.07 16.27 -17.64
N ARG A 875 -4.86 15.55 -16.85
CA ARG A 875 -5.31 16.01 -15.53
C ARG A 875 -4.96 14.94 -14.52
N PHE A 876 -3.95 15.18 -13.68
CA PHE A 876 -3.38 14.12 -12.85
C PHE A 876 -4.23 13.82 -11.61
N PHE A 877 -4.87 14.83 -11.04
CA PHE A 877 -5.72 14.68 -9.85
C PHE A 877 -7.22 14.81 -10.12
N GLU A 878 -7.60 15.06 -11.37
CA GLU A 878 -8.99 15.18 -11.80
C GLU A 878 -9.25 14.25 -12.99
N PRO A 879 -10.45 13.69 -13.15
CA PRO A 879 -10.76 12.84 -14.30
C PRO A 879 -10.78 13.65 -15.61
N GLY A 880 -10.51 12.94 -16.71
CA GLY A 880 -10.61 13.47 -18.07
C GLY A 880 -9.37 14.20 -18.59
N ILE A 881 -9.48 14.69 -19.82
CA ILE A 881 -8.43 15.47 -20.52
C ILE A 881 -8.99 16.85 -20.83
N ALA A 882 -8.33 17.92 -20.37
CA ALA A 882 -8.79 19.28 -20.62
C ALA A 882 -8.51 19.69 -22.07
N VAL A 883 -9.47 20.37 -22.70
CA VAL A 883 -9.35 20.92 -24.06
C VAL A 883 -9.38 22.44 -23.97
N LEU A 884 -8.36 23.09 -24.53
CA LEU A 884 -8.23 24.55 -24.58
C LEU A 884 -8.19 25.04 -26.03
N ASP A 885 -8.72 26.24 -26.26
CA ASP A 885 -8.62 27.00 -27.51
C ASP A 885 -7.40 27.93 -27.45
N SER A 886 -6.43 27.79 -28.36
CA SER A 886 -5.15 28.50 -28.31
C SER A 886 -5.21 29.96 -28.76
N SER A 887 -6.25 30.39 -29.48
CA SER A 887 -6.39 31.74 -30.04
C SER A 887 -6.64 32.80 -28.94
N GLY A 888 -7.11 32.34 -27.79
CA GLY A 888 -7.19 33.04 -26.53
C GLY A 888 -7.31 31.97 -25.44
N PRO A 889 -6.18 31.43 -24.93
CA PRO A 889 -6.14 30.22 -24.13
C PRO A 889 -7.22 30.24 -23.06
N ARG A 890 -8.23 29.39 -23.27
CA ARG A 890 -9.38 29.21 -22.40
C ARG A 890 -9.84 27.79 -22.49
N GLN A 891 -10.34 27.25 -21.39
CA GLN A 891 -10.90 25.92 -21.38
C GLN A 891 -12.24 25.89 -22.11
N VAL A 892 -12.34 25.02 -23.11
CA VAL A 892 -13.54 24.85 -23.94
C VAL A 892 -14.25 23.52 -23.68
N GLY A 893 -13.59 22.56 -23.05
CA GLY A 893 -14.20 21.28 -22.70
C GLY A 893 -13.29 20.38 -21.86
N ILE A 894 -13.83 19.21 -21.48
CA ILE A 894 -13.13 18.10 -20.86
C ILE A 894 -13.57 16.83 -21.59
N ILE A 895 -12.62 16.07 -22.13
CA ILE A 895 -12.86 14.73 -22.68
C ILE A 895 -13.04 13.78 -21.50
N ASP A 896 -14.17 13.09 -21.44
CA ASP A 896 -14.41 12.04 -20.47
C ASP A 896 -13.58 10.79 -20.82
N THR A 897 -12.83 10.28 -19.86
CA THR A 897 -11.99 9.09 -20.04
C THR A 897 -12.71 7.79 -19.65
N ASP A 898 -13.83 7.86 -18.93
CA ASP A 898 -14.58 6.68 -18.51
C ASP A 898 -15.39 6.07 -19.68
N HIS A 899 -15.90 6.90 -20.60
CA HIS A 899 -16.91 6.54 -21.60
C HIS A 899 -16.46 6.64 -23.06
#